data_AF-A0A7D4TD89-F1
#
_entry.id   AF-A0A7D4TD89-F1
#
_cell.length_a   1.000
_cell.length_b   1.000
_cell.length_c   1.000
_cell.angle_alpha   90.00
_cell.angle_beta   90.00
_cell.angle_gamma   90.00
#
_symmetry.space_group_name_H-M   'P 1'
#
loop_
_entity.id
_entity.type
_entity.pdbx_description
1 polymer ?
#
loop_
_entity_poly.entity_id
_entity_poly.type
_entity_poly.pdbx_seq_one_letter_code
_entity_poly.pdbx_strand_id
1 'polypeptide(L)'
;MIPTGNRLAFFVVTLFWLLSLTFPFRAIATEDSPVPIKVLFNWHHQFEYAGFYAAQKKGFYNDAGLDVQLNAWNGDSIIDQVVSGDYQIGVDGSLILKDYINGKPIKILFPSLQYSPIVFLAHKPIDSLHDLAGKKLMFAHNYEIYALLNKAGLTADDIQQLPHSANVQDFIDKKVDFYSAFSTNEPAQLNEKNLTYSLIDPKSFGINSYGDFTFTSQDFASKHPDQLEAFKRATIRGWHYALENPMEIVDYVLQSYPVKKSRKALLYEANRTGEFVLNGKAPIGHLSSERLKALVYDMHSLGMVNETQLKQFDPDKLIFKPYHIHLTEEERTYLKENPVIRIANDIDWAPFEFIDSQGNYQGLAADYLRQLEKLLNIRFEPVQNLSWNQVIEKMQNGELDMFSCAVATDARKRYAKFTSPYLSFPMVALGKESLDYIQGIDQLNGQTIAVVKGYASFDYLQQHNPQIKILEVQDIEAGIRAVQEGQALAYFGNLAAISHKLKQLGDLNLKIAGQIGPRFELAMGANLENAILRDILQKALDAIPESEKNRIYNDWLQLRIVQEYDYSKLVLPFSVIGGIFLFTLILLGVQKRYQNKLQSYLGTINELNYASITDANQRMIWVSDSLCTLTGYSRKELINKPHKILMHQNSHELGIDPDKIWEYLKTGRTWSGELIAQKKNGEDLWVHATAVPEMSTLGRLRQVRTTRRDITAQKRLEEMTIRDELTGLYNRRHFNKVLYEKRHSQADIARGVSLVMMDIDKFKNLNDRYGHYYGDKVLQQLAERIKEYCHQLESAFAFRIGGEEFALIITGLSAQELRDSLEALRLSIEGLNIENQSTESEQQIVTASIGAYPLPHDLDGLSEHTIYKRADKALYQAKKAGRNQVAIWSPQD
;
A
#
# COMPACT_ATOMS: atom_id res chain seq x y z
N MET A 1 -38.11 20.99 28.16
CA MET A 1 -38.02 22.35 27.59
C MET A 1 -36.85 22.40 26.62
N ILE A 2 -37.07 23.10 25.50
CA ILE A 2 -36.31 23.29 24.24
C ILE A 2 -34.89 23.88 24.49
N PRO A 3 -33.85 23.78 23.59
CA PRO A 3 -33.97 23.71 22.14
C PRO A 3 -33.25 22.61 21.34
N THR A 4 -34.04 22.10 20.41
CA THR A 4 -33.75 21.40 19.16
C THR A 4 -33.22 22.35 18.07
N GLY A 5 -32.04 22.95 18.27
CA GLY A 5 -31.42 23.89 17.31
C GLY A 5 -30.26 23.34 16.46
N ASN A 6 -29.52 22.33 16.93
CA ASN A 6 -28.19 22.03 16.37
C ASN A 6 -28.06 20.74 15.56
N ARG A 7 -29.16 20.02 15.30
CA ARG A 7 -29.09 18.80 14.45
C ARG A 7 -29.23 19.09 12.95
N LEU A 8 -29.85 20.21 12.56
CA LEU A 8 -30.04 20.54 11.13
C LEU A 8 -28.77 21.08 10.48
N ALA A 9 -27.98 21.90 11.19
CA ALA A 9 -26.74 22.48 10.65
C ALA A 9 -25.65 21.42 10.38
N PHE A 10 -25.54 20.41 11.26
CA PHE A 10 -24.61 19.30 11.06
C PHE A 10 -25.06 18.39 9.91
N PHE A 11 -26.36 18.14 9.76
CA PHE A 11 -26.87 17.34 8.65
C PHE A 11 -26.74 18.05 7.30
N VAL A 12 -26.96 19.37 7.22
CA VAL A 12 -26.86 20.14 5.96
C VAL A 12 -25.41 20.25 5.48
N VAL A 13 -24.44 20.43 6.38
CA VAL A 13 -23.02 20.48 6.00
C VAL A 13 -22.49 19.11 5.58
N THR A 14 -22.97 18.02 6.22
CA THR A 14 -22.59 16.65 5.82
C THR A 14 -23.29 16.22 4.53
N LEU A 15 -24.53 16.68 4.29
CA LEU A 15 -25.26 16.42 3.04
C LEU A 15 -24.66 17.22 1.86
N PHE A 16 -24.16 18.43 2.08
CA PHE A 16 -23.43 19.19 1.06
C PHE A 16 -22.10 18.54 0.67
N TRP A 17 -21.41 17.91 1.63
CA TRP A 17 -20.20 17.12 1.37
C TRP A 17 -20.46 15.77 0.69
N LEU A 18 -21.63 15.16 0.90
CA LEU A 18 -22.05 13.92 0.21
C LEU A 18 -22.68 14.19 -1.17
N LEU A 19 -23.33 15.35 -1.37
CA LEU A 19 -23.86 15.79 -2.67
C LEU A 19 -22.77 16.35 -3.60
N SER A 20 -21.67 16.91 -3.06
CA SER A 20 -20.51 17.31 -3.89
C SER A 20 -19.66 16.11 -4.36
N LEU A 21 -19.84 14.94 -3.75
CA LEU A 21 -19.19 13.67 -4.15
C LEU A 21 -20.05 12.80 -5.08
N THR A 22 -21.26 13.26 -5.47
CA THR A 22 -22.21 12.46 -6.29
C THR A 22 -22.70 13.16 -7.56
N PHE A 23 -22.15 14.31 -7.93
CA PHE A 23 -22.19 14.72 -9.33
C PHE A 23 -21.07 13.97 -10.07
N PRO A 24 -21.37 13.01 -10.96
CA PRO A 24 -20.37 12.61 -11.90
C PRO A 24 -20.04 13.88 -12.69
N PHE A 25 -18.79 14.32 -12.59
CA PHE A 25 -18.21 15.07 -13.69
C PHE A 25 -18.40 14.18 -14.91
N ARG A 26 -19.49 14.39 -15.66
CA ARG A 26 -19.47 14.14 -17.09
C ARG A 26 -18.48 15.17 -17.60
N ALA A 27 -17.20 14.76 -17.59
CA ALA A 27 -16.31 15.19 -18.62
C ALA A 27 -17.12 15.07 -19.91
N ILE A 28 -17.36 16.21 -20.55
CA ILE A 28 -17.60 16.19 -21.98
C ILE A 28 -16.29 15.62 -22.51
N ALA A 29 -16.25 14.29 -22.64
CA ALA A 29 -15.22 13.61 -23.37
C ALA A 29 -15.39 14.14 -24.79
N THR A 30 -14.51 15.07 -25.17
CA THR A 30 -14.19 15.26 -26.58
C THR A 30 -13.78 13.88 -27.06
N GLU A 31 -14.58 13.33 -27.95
CA GLU A 31 -14.58 11.94 -28.42
C GLU A 31 -13.40 11.64 -29.36
N ASP A 32 -12.23 12.21 -29.08
CA ASP A 32 -10.97 11.95 -29.79
C ASP A 32 -9.95 11.45 -28.76
N SER A 33 -10.14 10.23 -28.26
CA SER A 33 -8.99 9.50 -27.70
C SER A 33 -8.03 9.25 -28.86
N PRO A 34 -6.76 9.69 -28.79
CA PRO A 34 -5.82 9.52 -29.89
C PRO A 34 -5.71 8.02 -30.22
N VAL A 35 -5.76 7.70 -31.52
CA VAL A 35 -5.55 6.33 -32.02
C VAL A 35 -4.25 5.80 -31.41
N PRO A 36 -4.27 4.64 -30.70
CA PRO A 36 -3.06 4.10 -30.09
C PRO A 36 -2.03 3.79 -31.17
N ILE A 37 -0.80 4.27 -30.99
CA ILE A 37 0.31 4.06 -31.92
C ILE A 37 0.96 2.73 -31.58
N LYS A 38 0.69 1.70 -32.39
CA LYS A 38 1.40 0.42 -32.30
C LYS A 38 2.65 0.46 -33.16
N VAL A 39 3.80 0.27 -32.51
CA VAL A 39 5.12 0.16 -33.14
C VAL A 39 5.48 -1.32 -33.27
N LEU A 40 5.90 -1.74 -34.46
CA LEU A 40 6.42 -3.09 -34.73
C LEU A 40 7.91 -3.02 -35.05
N PHE A 41 8.73 -3.64 -34.20
CA PHE A 41 10.17 -3.77 -34.43
C PHE A 41 10.48 -4.91 -35.41
N ASN A 42 11.62 -4.82 -36.10
CA ASN A 42 12.15 -5.88 -36.97
C ASN A 42 12.85 -7.02 -36.23
N TRP A 43 12.91 -6.98 -34.90
CA TRP A 43 13.52 -8.03 -34.10
C TRP A 43 12.86 -8.18 -32.72
N HIS A 44 13.47 -9.00 -31.87
CA HIS A 44 13.09 -9.18 -30.46
C HIS A 44 13.47 -7.95 -29.63
N HIS A 45 12.75 -7.74 -28.51
CA HIS A 45 13.04 -6.66 -27.57
C HIS A 45 14.49 -6.73 -27.04
N GLN A 46 15.25 -5.65 -27.24
CA GLN A 46 16.66 -5.51 -26.87
C GLN A 46 17.09 -4.03 -26.84
N PHE A 47 18.36 -3.74 -26.54
CA PHE A 47 18.81 -2.33 -26.38
C PHE A 47 18.87 -1.57 -27.71
N GLU A 48 18.91 -2.23 -28.85
CA GLU A 48 18.80 -1.62 -30.18
C GLU A 48 17.63 -0.62 -30.33
N TYR A 49 16.53 -0.81 -29.61
CA TYR A 49 15.37 0.09 -29.62
C TYR A 49 15.31 1.00 -28.39
N ALA A 50 16.45 1.25 -27.72
CA ALA A 50 16.52 1.96 -26.44
C ALA A 50 15.83 3.33 -26.45
N GLY A 51 15.86 4.05 -27.57
CA GLY A 51 15.14 5.33 -27.69
C GLY A 51 13.64 5.22 -27.47
N PHE A 52 13.00 4.17 -28.00
CA PHE A 52 11.58 3.91 -27.82
C PHE A 52 11.27 3.54 -26.37
N TYR A 53 12.09 2.67 -25.76
CA TYR A 53 11.91 2.26 -24.37
C TYR A 53 12.12 3.40 -23.39
N ALA A 54 13.12 4.25 -23.61
CA ALA A 54 13.37 5.42 -22.79
C ALA A 54 12.22 6.43 -22.91
N ALA A 55 11.69 6.66 -24.12
CA ALA A 55 10.52 7.50 -24.31
C ALA A 55 9.29 6.98 -23.54
N GLN A 56 9.04 5.67 -23.58
CA GLN A 56 7.98 5.02 -22.79
C GLN A 56 8.23 5.17 -21.28
N LYS A 57 9.43 4.82 -20.81
CA LYS A 57 9.81 4.82 -19.40
C LYS A 57 9.74 6.20 -18.76
N LYS A 58 10.21 7.22 -19.48
CA LYS A 58 10.26 8.60 -18.99
C LYS A 58 8.95 9.36 -19.18
N GLY A 59 7.95 8.72 -19.77
CA GLY A 59 6.66 9.34 -20.04
C GLY A 59 6.69 10.36 -21.17
N PHE A 60 7.73 10.39 -22.01
CA PHE A 60 7.82 11.37 -23.11
C PHE A 60 6.70 11.20 -24.14
N TYR A 61 6.20 9.97 -24.34
CA TYR A 61 4.99 9.74 -25.14
C TYR A 61 3.74 10.30 -24.45
N ASN A 62 3.58 10.06 -23.15
CA ASN A 62 2.45 10.58 -22.37
C ASN A 62 2.45 12.11 -22.31
N ASP A 63 3.62 12.73 -22.09
CA ASP A 63 3.83 14.19 -22.12
C ASP A 63 3.43 14.79 -23.49
N ALA A 64 3.60 14.01 -24.56
CA ALA A 64 3.22 14.37 -25.91
C ALA A 64 1.76 14.00 -26.26
N GLY A 65 0.99 13.47 -25.30
CA GLY A 65 -0.40 13.06 -25.49
C GLY A 65 -0.58 11.79 -26.31
N LEU A 66 0.43 10.91 -26.37
CA LEU A 66 0.43 9.70 -27.19
C LEU A 66 0.30 8.44 -26.32
N ASP A 67 -0.55 7.51 -26.75
CA ASP A 67 -0.58 6.13 -26.26
C ASP A 67 0.24 5.25 -27.22
N VAL A 68 1.42 4.82 -26.77
CA VAL A 68 2.38 4.05 -27.59
C VAL A 68 2.53 2.63 -27.06
N GLN A 69 2.45 1.66 -27.97
CA GLN A 69 2.63 0.24 -27.69
C GLN A 69 3.80 -0.30 -28.50
N LEU A 70 4.80 -0.87 -27.83
CA LEU A 70 6.02 -1.39 -28.45
C LEU A 70 5.95 -2.91 -28.60
N ASN A 71 6.06 -3.41 -29.83
CA ASN A 71 5.86 -4.82 -30.15
C ASN A 71 7.09 -5.39 -30.86
N ALA A 72 7.52 -6.59 -30.46
CA ALA A 72 8.56 -7.33 -31.15
C ALA A 72 8.03 -7.99 -32.43
N TRP A 73 8.95 -8.31 -33.34
CA TRP A 73 8.63 -8.98 -34.59
C TRP A 73 7.95 -10.34 -34.37
N ASN A 74 6.89 -10.60 -35.12
CA ASN A 74 6.10 -11.83 -35.09
C ASN A 74 6.47 -12.85 -36.18
N GLY A 75 7.39 -12.50 -37.10
CA GLY A 75 7.81 -13.34 -38.22
C GLY A 75 7.15 -12.99 -39.57
N ASP A 76 6.08 -12.19 -39.56
CA ASP A 76 5.36 -11.76 -40.76
C ASP A 76 5.98 -10.48 -41.36
N SER A 77 5.61 -10.15 -42.60
CA SER A 77 6.09 -8.93 -43.28
C SER A 77 5.71 -7.67 -42.48
N ILE A 78 6.71 -6.90 -42.04
CA ILE A 78 6.52 -5.67 -41.25
C ILE A 78 5.84 -4.60 -42.11
N ILE A 79 6.31 -4.44 -43.35
CA ILE A 79 5.77 -3.46 -44.29
C ILE A 79 4.30 -3.72 -44.59
N ASP A 80 3.91 -4.98 -44.82
CA ASP A 80 2.51 -5.29 -45.12
C ASP A 80 1.60 -5.02 -43.93
N GLN A 81 2.05 -5.32 -42.71
CA GLN A 81 1.32 -5.04 -41.46
C GLN A 81 1.20 -3.53 -41.14
N VAL A 82 2.18 -2.72 -41.56
CA VAL A 82 2.10 -1.25 -41.42
C VAL A 82 1.19 -0.65 -42.50
N VAL A 83 1.28 -1.14 -43.73
CA VAL A 83 0.44 -0.67 -44.84
C VAL A 83 -1.03 -1.07 -44.67
N SER A 84 -1.32 -2.24 -44.09
CA SER A 84 -2.69 -2.69 -43.76
C SER A 84 -3.33 -1.85 -42.65
N GLY A 85 -2.51 -1.21 -41.80
CA GLY A 85 -2.94 -0.46 -40.62
C GLY A 85 -3.03 -1.29 -39.33
N ASP A 86 -2.59 -2.56 -39.34
CA ASP A 86 -2.48 -3.39 -38.13
C ASP A 86 -1.51 -2.77 -37.11
N TYR A 87 -0.45 -2.15 -37.63
CA TYR A 87 0.50 -1.33 -36.91
C TYR A 87 0.61 0.05 -37.57
N GLN A 88 0.74 1.11 -36.76
CA GLN A 88 0.85 2.48 -37.26
C GLN A 88 2.29 2.82 -37.67
N ILE A 89 3.26 2.19 -37.01
CA ILE A 89 4.69 2.46 -37.20
C ILE A 89 5.45 1.13 -37.24
N GLY A 90 6.40 1.04 -38.17
CA GLY A 90 7.35 -0.08 -38.26
C GLY A 90 8.79 0.40 -38.14
N VAL A 91 9.67 -0.52 -37.78
CA VAL A 91 11.13 -0.36 -37.90
C VAL A 91 11.63 -1.45 -38.84
N ASP A 92 12.39 -1.08 -39.87
CA ASP A 92 12.94 -2.04 -40.83
C ASP A 92 14.27 -1.55 -41.44
N GLY A 93 15.06 -2.46 -41.99
CA GLY A 93 16.38 -2.19 -42.55
C GLY A 93 16.35 -1.43 -43.89
N SER A 94 17.53 -1.27 -44.50
CA SER A 94 17.70 -0.42 -45.69
C SER A 94 16.95 -0.91 -46.93
N LEU A 95 16.52 -2.17 -46.99
CA LEU A 95 15.78 -2.71 -48.13
C LEU A 95 14.37 -2.12 -48.28
N ILE A 96 13.85 -1.42 -47.27
CA ILE A 96 12.58 -0.69 -47.36
C ILE A 96 12.53 0.32 -48.52
N LEU A 97 13.69 0.83 -48.97
CA LEU A 97 13.77 1.70 -50.14
C LEU A 97 13.34 0.98 -51.42
N LYS A 98 13.70 -0.30 -51.56
CA LYS A 98 13.27 -1.14 -52.68
C LYS A 98 11.76 -1.36 -52.63
N ASP A 99 11.18 -1.57 -51.45
CA ASP A 99 9.74 -1.73 -51.28
C ASP A 99 8.97 -0.47 -51.68
N TYR A 100 9.46 0.71 -51.29
CA TYR A 100 8.90 1.99 -51.74
C TYR A 100 8.99 2.15 -53.27
N ILE A 101 10.15 1.86 -53.86
CA ILE A 101 10.37 1.92 -55.32
C ILE A 101 9.45 0.96 -56.08
N ASN A 102 9.11 -0.19 -55.48
CA ASN A 102 8.14 -1.15 -56.01
C ASN A 102 6.67 -0.75 -55.76
N GLY A 103 6.42 0.45 -55.23
CA GLY A 103 5.10 1.04 -55.10
C GLY A 103 4.42 0.84 -53.75
N LYS A 104 5.12 0.36 -52.71
CA LYS A 104 4.54 0.30 -51.36
C LYS A 104 4.29 1.73 -50.84
N PRO A 105 3.06 2.05 -50.37
CA PRO A 105 2.69 3.41 -49.99
C PRO A 105 3.16 3.73 -48.56
N ILE A 106 4.44 4.04 -48.38
CA ILE A 106 5.06 4.27 -47.08
C ILE A 106 5.78 5.62 -46.99
N LYS A 107 6.03 6.08 -45.77
CA LYS A 107 6.81 7.27 -45.44
C LYS A 107 7.85 6.96 -44.37
N ILE A 108 9.09 7.44 -44.53
CA ILE A 108 10.14 7.31 -43.51
C ILE A 108 10.09 8.50 -42.55
N LEU A 109 9.98 8.23 -41.25
CA LEU A 109 9.98 9.25 -40.20
C LEU A 109 11.41 9.70 -39.86
N PHE A 110 12.28 8.74 -39.56
CA PHE A 110 13.69 8.93 -39.21
C PHE A 110 14.42 7.57 -39.17
N PRO A 111 15.75 7.52 -39.35
CA PRO A 111 16.55 6.35 -39.05
C PRO A 111 16.87 6.29 -37.55
N SER A 112 16.73 5.11 -36.95
CA SER A 112 17.13 4.83 -35.56
C SER A 112 18.65 4.83 -35.42
N LEU A 113 19.36 4.32 -36.44
CA LEU A 113 20.83 4.27 -36.48
C LEU A 113 21.35 5.01 -37.71
N GLN A 114 22.29 5.93 -37.50
CA GLN A 114 22.96 6.66 -38.57
C GLN A 114 23.86 5.77 -39.43
N TYR A 115 24.32 4.63 -38.92
CA TYR A 115 24.99 3.59 -39.70
C TYR A 115 24.45 2.21 -39.33
N SER A 116 24.41 1.32 -40.31
CA SER A 116 24.06 -0.08 -40.07
C SER A 116 25.17 -0.79 -39.27
N PRO A 117 24.84 -1.51 -38.19
CA PRO A 117 25.78 -2.32 -37.42
C PRO A 117 25.94 -3.75 -37.98
N ILE A 118 25.41 -4.04 -39.17
CA ILE A 118 25.49 -5.36 -39.80
C ILE A 118 26.92 -5.63 -40.26
N VAL A 119 27.47 -6.78 -39.85
CA VAL A 119 28.82 -7.25 -40.14
C VAL A 119 28.82 -8.76 -40.47
N PHE A 120 29.91 -9.26 -41.05
CA PHE A 120 30.19 -10.70 -41.08
C PHE A 120 31.15 -11.09 -39.96
N LEU A 121 30.79 -12.13 -39.21
CA LEU A 121 31.71 -12.86 -38.35
C LEU A 121 32.48 -13.90 -39.16
N ALA A 122 33.79 -13.95 -38.95
CA ALA A 122 34.69 -14.94 -39.53
C ALA A 122 35.51 -15.63 -38.43
N HIS A 123 35.85 -16.91 -38.62
CA HIS A 123 36.69 -17.66 -37.67
C HIS A 123 38.12 -17.14 -37.58
N LYS A 124 38.59 -16.46 -38.63
CA LYS A 124 39.91 -15.86 -38.74
C LYS A 124 39.79 -14.59 -39.59
N PRO A 125 40.75 -13.64 -39.46
CA PRO A 125 40.84 -12.52 -40.39
C PRO A 125 40.93 -13.00 -41.84
N ILE A 126 40.30 -12.26 -42.75
CA ILE A 126 40.45 -12.44 -44.20
C ILE A 126 41.48 -11.44 -44.73
N ASP A 127 42.19 -11.84 -45.78
CA ASP A 127 43.14 -10.95 -46.47
C ASP A 127 42.42 -10.17 -47.59
N SER A 128 41.37 -10.77 -48.18
CA SER A 128 40.58 -10.17 -49.25
C SER A 128 39.11 -10.60 -49.21
N LEU A 129 38.22 -9.77 -49.74
CA LEU A 129 36.79 -10.13 -49.89
C LEU A 129 36.57 -11.33 -50.83
N HIS A 130 37.52 -11.62 -51.72
CA HIS A 130 37.48 -12.83 -52.55
C HIS A 130 37.57 -14.13 -51.72
N ASP A 131 38.03 -14.06 -50.47
CA ASP A 131 38.09 -15.21 -49.56
C ASP A 131 36.70 -15.76 -49.19
N LEU A 132 35.64 -15.00 -49.47
CA LEU A 132 34.24 -15.43 -49.32
C LEU A 132 33.81 -16.44 -50.40
N ALA A 133 34.52 -16.54 -51.53
CA ALA A 133 34.15 -17.41 -52.65
C ALA A 133 34.17 -18.90 -52.28
N GLY A 134 33.12 -19.62 -52.64
CA GLY A 134 32.94 -21.05 -52.39
C GLY A 134 32.66 -21.42 -50.93
N LYS A 135 32.50 -20.43 -50.04
CA LYS A 135 32.32 -20.64 -48.59
C LYS A 135 30.86 -20.71 -48.19
N LYS A 136 30.61 -21.28 -47.00
CA LYS A 136 29.29 -21.35 -46.38
C LYS A 136 28.99 -20.06 -45.65
N LEU A 137 28.13 -19.23 -46.25
CA LEU A 137 27.73 -17.93 -45.71
C LEU A 137 26.31 -18.04 -45.19
N MET A 138 26.10 -17.79 -43.91
CA MET A 138 24.77 -17.72 -43.30
C MET A 138 24.40 -16.26 -43.05
N PHE A 139 23.45 -15.74 -43.81
CA PHE A 139 23.03 -14.34 -43.68
C PHE A 139 21.56 -14.10 -43.97
N ALA A 140 21.00 -13.11 -43.26
CA ALA A 140 19.64 -12.64 -43.48
C ALA A 140 19.54 -11.78 -44.75
N HIS A 141 18.32 -11.55 -45.24
CA HIS A 141 18.10 -10.70 -46.41
C HIS A 141 18.31 -9.22 -46.02
N ASN A 142 19.55 -8.73 -46.12
CA ASN A 142 19.93 -7.36 -45.79
C ASN A 142 20.79 -6.74 -46.90
N TYR A 143 20.68 -5.44 -47.09
CA TYR A 143 21.35 -4.72 -48.18
C TYR A 143 22.88 -4.76 -48.05
N GLU A 144 23.38 -4.63 -46.83
CA GLU A 144 24.80 -4.48 -46.50
C GLU A 144 25.62 -5.67 -46.94
N ILE A 145 25.11 -6.89 -46.68
CA ILE A 145 25.78 -8.12 -47.10
C ILE A 145 25.72 -8.29 -48.61
N TYR A 146 24.61 -7.98 -49.28
CA TYR A 146 24.55 -8.02 -50.74
C TYR A 146 25.51 -7.02 -51.38
N ALA A 147 25.60 -5.80 -50.83
CA ALA A 147 26.54 -4.79 -51.29
C ALA A 147 28.00 -5.25 -51.11
N LEU A 148 28.30 -5.92 -50.00
CA LEU A 148 29.62 -6.48 -49.73
C LEU A 148 29.99 -7.60 -50.72
N LEU A 149 29.07 -8.52 -51.00
CA LEU A 149 29.26 -9.60 -51.96
C LEU A 149 29.48 -9.07 -53.39
N ASN A 150 28.69 -8.08 -53.80
CA ASN A 150 28.88 -7.44 -55.10
C ASN A 150 30.23 -6.71 -55.19
N LYS A 151 30.66 -6.06 -54.11
CA LYS A 151 32.00 -5.44 -54.05
C LYS A 151 33.13 -6.47 -54.09
N ALA A 152 32.88 -7.69 -53.63
CA ALA A 152 33.77 -8.84 -53.80
C ALA A 152 33.72 -9.44 -55.22
N GLY A 153 32.82 -8.98 -56.08
CA GLY A 153 32.56 -9.55 -57.41
C GLY A 153 31.92 -10.94 -57.36
N LEU A 154 31.21 -11.28 -56.27
CA LEU A 154 30.59 -12.58 -56.05
C LEU A 154 29.09 -12.53 -56.28
N THR A 155 28.58 -13.56 -56.97
CA THR A 155 27.15 -13.80 -57.21
C THR A 155 26.63 -14.92 -56.29
N ALA A 156 25.33 -15.20 -56.36
CA ALA A 156 24.72 -16.29 -55.59
C ALA A 156 25.31 -17.67 -55.95
N ASP A 157 25.77 -17.86 -57.18
CA ASP A 157 26.38 -19.12 -57.63
C ASP A 157 27.83 -19.30 -57.12
N ASP A 158 28.48 -18.21 -56.71
CA ASP A 158 29.86 -18.23 -56.23
C ASP A 158 29.96 -18.55 -54.73
N ILE A 159 28.83 -18.64 -54.01
CA ILE A 159 28.79 -18.86 -52.56
C ILE A 159 27.81 -19.98 -52.19
N GLN A 160 28.01 -20.60 -51.03
CA GLN A 160 27.04 -21.51 -50.44
C GLN A 160 26.19 -20.74 -49.42
N GLN A 161 25.15 -20.05 -49.88
CA GLN A 161 24.24 -19.32 -49.00
C GLN A 161 23.39 -20.29 -48.16
N LEU A 162 23.35 -20.05 -46.86
CA LEU A 162 22.50 -20.73 -45.90
C LEU A 162 21.48 -19.74 -45.31
N PRO A 163 20.21 -20.14 -45.09
CA PRO A 163 19.24 -19.31 -44.39
C PRO A 163 19.74 -18.94 -42.99
N HIS A 164 19.49 -17.71 -42.58
CA HIS A 164 19.92 -17.24 -41.26
C HIS A 164 19.13 -17.90 -40.13
N SER A 165 19.81 -18.60 -39.23
CA SER A 165 19.17 -19.33 -38.13
C SER A 165 18.82 -18.48 -36.92
N ALA A 166 19.30 -17.23 -36.86
CA ALA A 166 19.22 -16.37 -35.68
C ALA A 166 19.89 -16.97 -34.42
N ASN A 167 20.74 -17.98 -34.59
CA ASN A 167 21.43 -18.66 -33.52
C ASN A 167 22.95 -18.67 -33.77
N VAL A 168 23.67 -17.82 -33.05
CA VAL A 168 25.13 -17.70 -33.14
C VAL A 168 25.85 -19.02 -32.82
N GLN A 169 25.19 -20.00 -32.19
CA GLN A 169 25.76 -21.31 -31.94
C GLN A 169 26.14 -22.04 -33.25
N ASP A 170 25.46 -21.77 -34.38
CA ASP A 170 25.85 -22.36 -35.67
C ASP A 170 27.21 -21.85 -36.17
N PHE A 171 27.55 -20.60 -35.85
CA PHE A 171 28.90 -20.07 -36.04
C PHE A 171 29.88 -20.75 -35.08
N ILE A 172 29.57 -20.81 -33.79
CA ILE A 172 30.45 -21.42 -32.76
C ILE A 172 30.77 -22.89 -33.08
N ASP A 173 29.78 -23.65 -33.55
CA ASP A 173 29.89 -25.06 -33.94
C ASP A 173 30.60 -25.26 -35.29
N LYS A 174 31.02 -24.17 -35.94
CA LYS A 174 31.67 -24.17 -37.27
C LYS A 174 30.82 -24.82 -38.36
N LYS A 175 29.50 -24.72 -38.28
CA LYS A 175 28.60 -25.17 -39.38
C LYS A 175 28.69 -24.25 -40.60
N VAL A 176 29.16 -23.03 -40.38
CA VAL A 176 29.28 -21.96 -41.37
C VAL A 176 30.68 -21.34 -41.30
N ASP A 177 31.18 -20.87 -42.44
CA ASP A 177 32.45 -20.16 -42.52
C ASP A 177 32.28 -18.68 -42.11
N PHE A 178 31.16 -18.08 -42.52
CA PHE A 178 30.79 -16.71 -42.22
C PHE A 178 29.35 -16.61 -41.75
N TYR A 179 29.09 -15.77 -40.76
CA TYR A 179 27.77 -15.56 -40.16
C TYR A 179 27.45 -14.07 -40.07
N SER A 180 26.32 -13.63 -40.64
CA SER A 180 25.92 -12.23 -40.51
C SER A 180 25.51 -11.93 -39.08
N ALA A 181 26.03 -10.87 -38.50
CA ALA A 181 25.78 -10.49 -37.13
C ALA A 181 25.58 -8.99 -37.02
N PHE A 182 25.06 -8.56 -35.88
CA PHE A 182 25.13 -7.19 -35.43
C PHE A 182 26.42 -7.04 -34.61
N SER A 183 27.28 -6.09 -34.98
CA SER A 183 28.53 -5.83 -34.24
C SER A 183 28.28 -5.43 -32.78
N THR A 184 27.06 -4.97 -32.47
CA THR A 184 26.60 -4.60 -31.13
C THR A 184 26.16 -5.82 -30.30
N ASN A 185 25.92 -6.99 -30.89
CA ASN A 185 25.22 -8.10 -30.25
C ASN A 185 26.04 -9.40 -30.16
N GLU A 186 26.20 -10.14 -31.27
CA GLU A 186 26.83 -11.47 -31.27
C GLU A 186 28.26 -11.48 -30.69
N PRO A 187 29.11 -10.45 -30.92
CA PRO A 187 30.42 -10.34 -30.27
C PRO A 187 30.37 -10.49 -28.74
N ALA A 188 29.31 -10.02 -28.06
CA ALA A 188 29.17 -10.17 -26.62
C ALA A 188 29.18 -11.64 -26.19
N GLN A 189 28.42 -12.48 -26.90
CA GLN A 189 28.28 -13.90 -26.61
C GLN A 189 29.57 -14.68 -26.88
N LEU A 190 30.29 -14.31 -27.94
CA LEU A 190 31.59 -14.89 -28.28
C LEU A 190 32.67 -14.52 -27.26
N ASN A 191 32.68 -13.24 -26.83
CA ASN A 191 33.60 -12.75 -25.81
C ASN A 191 33.36 -13.44 -24.46
N GLU A 192 32.11 -13.69 -24.06
CA GLU A 192 31.78 -14.42 -22.83
C GLU A 192 32.31 -15.87 -22.84
N LYS A 193 32.41 -16.48 -24.03
CA LYS A 193 32.97 -17.83 -24.23
C LYS A 193 34.47 -17.83 -24.52
N ASN A 194 35.13 -16.66 -24.48
CA ASN A 194 36.54 -16.47 -24.84
C ASN A 194 36.90 -17.04 -26.24
N LEU A 195 35.97 -16.93 -27.20
CA LEU A 195 36.18 -17.36 -28.57
C LEU A 195 36.84 -16.25 -29.39
N THR A 196 37.79 -16.63 -30.23
CA THR A 196 38.42 -15.73 -31.20
C THR A 196 37.58 -15.66 -32.47
N TYR A 197 37.43 -14.45 -33.01
CA TYR A 197 36.70 -14.17 -34.25
C TYR A 197 37.28 -12.91 -34.89
N SER A 198 36.94 -12.68 -36.15
CA SER A 198 37.21 -11.45 -36.89
C SER A 198 35.90 -10.87 -37.41
N LEU A 199 35.84 -9.54 -37.49
CA LEU A 199 34.70 -8.80 -38.04
C LEU A 199 35.07 -8.26 -39.41
N ILE A 200 34.22 -8.55 -40.39
CA ILE A 200 34.27 -7.95 -41.71
C ILE A 200 33.14 -6.92 -41.74
N ASP A 201 33.52 -5.65 -41.59
CA ASP A 201 32.60 -4.53 -41.54
C ASP A 201 32.40 -3.93 -42.95
N PRO A 202 31.19 -3.99 -43.53
CA PRO A 202 30.87 -3.36 -44.81
C PRO A 202 31.27 -1.88 -44.88
N LYS A 203 31.22 -1.15 -43.76
CA LYS A 203 31.63 0.26 -43.68
C LYS A 203 33.09 0.46 -44.03
N SER A 204 33.97 -0.48 -43.67
CA SER A 204 35.40 -0.45 -44.01
C SER A 204 35.63 -0.56 -45.52
N PHE A 205 34.64 -1.06 -46.25
CA PHE A 205 34.63 -1.14 -47.71
C PHE A 205 33.74 -0.04 -48.33
N GLY A 206 33.44 1.03 -47.61
CA GLY A 206 32.69 2.18 -48.15
C GLY A 206 31.19 1.96 -48.37
N ILE A 207 30.62 0.89 -47.80
CA ILE A 207 29.17 0.64 -47.84
C ILE A 207 28.55 1.39 -46.65
N ASN A 208 27.83 2.48 -46.95
CA ASN A 208 27.38 3.46 -45.94
C ASN A 208 25.84 3.58 -45.88
N SER A 209 25.16 2.52 -45.46
CA SER A 209 23.70 2.53 -45.26
C SER A 209 23.30 3.05 -43.88
N TYR A 210 22.04 3.48 -43.75
CA TYR A 210 21.43 3.69 -42.44
C TYR A 210 21.09 2.34 -41.80
N GLY A 211 21.08 2.27 -40.47
CA GLY A 211 20.51 1.13 -39.75
C GLY A 211 19.10 1.48 -39.28
N ASP A 212 18.17 0.56 -39.47
CA ASP A 212 16.79 0.63 -38.98
C ASP A 212 16.06 1.95 -39.26
N PHE A 213 15.33 2.01 -40.36
CA PHE A 213 14.38 3.07 -40.64
C PHE A 213 13.10 2.89 -39.82
N THR A 214 12.73 3.93 -39.08
CA THR A 214 11.37 4.05 -38.52
C THR A 214 10.46 4.66 -39.58
N PHE A 215 9.37 3.97 -39.91
CA PHE A 215 8.47 4.32 -41.02
C PHE A 215 7.01 4.13 -40.65
N THR A 216 6.12 4.66 -41.49
CA THR A 216 4.65 4.55 -41.37
C THR A 216 4.02 4.40 -42.75
N SER A 217 2.72 4.12 -42.81
CA SER A 217 1.98 4.13 -44.08
C SER A 217 1.70 5.56 -44.55
N GLN A 218 1.63 5.75 -45.86
CA GLN A 218 1.25 7.03 -46.47
C GLN A 218 -0.14 7.49 -46.00
N ASP A 219 -1.07 6.56 -45.81
CA ASP A 219 -2.42 6.84 -45.32
C ASP A 219 -2.39 7.39 -43.89
N PHE A 220 -1.70 6.71 -42.98
CA PHE A 220 -1.57 7.17 -41.59
C PHE A 220 -0.82 8.51 -41.50
N ALA A 221 0.25 8.66 -42.30
CA ALA A 221 0.99 9.91 -42.40
C ALA A 221 0.14 11.10 -42.84
N SER A 222 -0.82 10.88 -43.73
CA SER A 222 -1.69 11.94 -44.25
C SER A 222 -2.80 12.30 -43.26
N LYS A 223 -3.28 11.34 -42.46
CA LYS A 223 -4.37 11.53 -41.49
C LYS A 223 -3.90 12.03 -40.12
N HIS A 224 -2.70 11.65 -39.70
CA HIS A 224 -2.19 11.91 -38.34
C HIS A 224 -0.78 12.53 -38.32
N PRO A 225 -0.51 13.61 -39.08
CA PRO A 225 0.82 14.20 -39.17
C PRO A 225 1.35 14.72 -37.82
N ASP A 226 0.48 15.33 -37.00
CA ASP A 226 0.88 15.85 -35.69
C ASP A 226 1.24 14.75 -34.69
N GLN A 227 0.52 13.62 -34.72
CA GLN A 227 0.85 12.47 -33.87
C GLN A 227 2.20 11.87 -34.23
N LEU A 228 2.52 11.79 -35.53
CA LEU A 228 3.81 11.28 -36.01
C LEU A 228 4.97 12.20 -35.67
N GLU A 229 4.78 13.52 -35.76
CA GLU A 229 5.80 14.48 -35.36
C GLU A 229 6.04 14.47 -33.85
N ALA A 230 4.96 14.39 -33.06
CA ALA A 230 5.03 14.20 -31.62
C ALA A 230 5.77 12.89 -31.27
N PHE A 231 5.44 11.78 -31.95
CA PHE A 231 6.08 10.49 -31.76
C PHE A 231 7.57 10.53 -32.07
N LYS A 232 7.94 11.13 -33.21
CA LYS A 232 9.34 11.30 -33.64
C LYS A 232 10.14 12.08 -32.60
N ARG A 233 9.64 13.24 -32.17
CA ARG A 233 10.32 14.07 -31.14
C ARG A 233 10.46 13.34 -29.82
N ALA A 234 9.41 12.70 -29.33
CA ALA A 234 9.45 11.92 -28.09
C ALA A 234 10.47 10.77 -28.16
N THR A 235 10.52 10.06 -29.29
CA THR A 235 11.48 8.96 -29.51
C THR A 235 12.92 9.46 -29.60
N ILE A 236 13.18 10.57 -30.29
CA ILE A 236 14.51 11.20 -30.34
C ILE A 236 14.96 11.65 -28.94
N ARG A 237 14.06 12.26 -28.16
CA ARG A 237 14.33 12.61 -26.75
C ARG A 237 14.63 11.36 -25.91
N GLY A 238 13.91 10.26 -26.17
CA GLY A 238 14.20 8.95 -25.58
C GLY A 238 15.60 8.46 -25.93
N TRP A 239 16.04 8.60 -27.19
CA TRP A 239 17.39 8.23 -27.60
C TRP A 239 18.47 9.03 -26.86
N HIS A 240 18.32 10.35 -26.72
CA HIS A 240 19.24 11.16 -25.91
C HIS A 240 19.32 10.62 -24.47
N TYR A 241 18.17 10.37 -23.84
CA TYR A 241 18.13 9.86 -22.48
C TYR A 241 18.78 8.48 -22.36
N ALA A 242 18.52 7.57 -23.30
CA ALA A 242 19.04 6.22 -23.30
C ALA A 242 20.56 6.16 -23.40
N LEU A 243 21.16 7.04 -24.19
CA LEU A 243 22.61 7.13 -24.35
C LEU A 243 23.30 7.69 -23.11
N GLU A 244 22.64 8.62 -22.40
CA GLU A 244 23.13 9.16 -21.13
C GLU A 244 22.92 8.19 -19.95
N ASN A 245 21.88 7.35 -20.02
CA ASN A 245 21.44 6.47 -18.93
C ASN A 245 21.30 5.00 -19.37
N PRO A 246 22.32 4.38 -19.98
CA PRO A 246 22.20 3.06 -20.60
C PRO A 246 21.86 1.96 -19.59
N MET A 247 22.41 2.02 -18.38
CA MET A 247 22.15 1.02 -17.33
C MET A 247 20.68 1.00 -16.91
N GLU A 248 20.07 2.18 -16.72
CA GLU A 248 18.67 2.30 -16.34
C GLU A 248 17.75 1.70 -17.42
N ILE A 249 18.05 2.00 -18.68
CA ILE A 249 17.22 1.50 -19.80
C ILE A 249 17.40 0.00 -19.99
N VAL A 250 18.61 -0.55 -19.84
CA VAL A 250 18.82 -2.01 -19.84
C VAL A 250 17.96 -2.68 -18.76
N ASP A 251 17.99 -2.16 -17.53
CA ASP A 251 17.22 -2.72 -16.42
C ASP A 251 15.71 -2.63 -16.66
N TYR A 252 15.25 -1.50 -17.20
CA TYR A 252 13.85 -1.33 -17.57
C TYR A 252 13.40 -2.31 -18.66
N VAL A 253 14.22 -2.52 -19.70
CA VAL A 253 13.92 -3.44 -20.79
C VAL A 253 13.84 -4.88 -20.29
N LEU A 254 14.77 -5.30 -19.43
CA LEU A 254 14.74 -6.63 -18.78
C LEU A 254 13.52 -6.84 -17.87
N GLN A 255 13.09 -5.80 -17.17
CA GLN A 255 11.96 -5.89 -16.24
C GLN A 255 10.61 -5.90 -16.98
N SER A 256 10.52 -5.18 -18.11
CA SER A 256 9.23 -4.84 -18.72
C SER A 256 8.91 -5.66 -19.98
N TYR A 257 9.91 -6.31 -20.58
CA TYR A 257 9.76 -7.03 -21.84
C TYR A 257 10.40 -8.43 -21.78
N PRO A 258 9.90 -9.40 -22.58
CA PRO A 258 10.51 -10.72 -22.67
C PRO A 258 11.83 -10.66 -23.45
N VAL A 259 12.94 -10.61 -22.72
CA VAL A 259 14.30 -10.53 -23.28
C VAL A 259 15.05 -11.82 -23.03
N LYS A 260 15.64 -12.41 -24.07
CA LYS A 260 16.41 -13.67 -23.98
C LYS A 260 17.87 -13.47 -23.54
N LYS A 261 18.38 -12.23 -23.58
CA LYS A 261 19.79 -11.88 -23.33
C LYS A 261 20.07 -11.63 -21.84
N SER A 262 21.32 -11.85 -21.44
CA SER A 262 21.80 -11.48 -20.11
C SER A 262 21.91 -9.96 -19.97
N ARG A 263 21.82 -9.43 -18.73
CA ARG A 263 22.08 -8.01 -18.44
C ARG A 263 23.45 -7.56 -18.94
N LYS A 264 24.47 -8.42 -18.80
CA LYS A 264 25.84 -8.13 -19.27
C LYS A 264 25.89 -7.98 -20.79
N ALA A 265 25.20 -8.85 -21.53
CA ALA A 265 25.12 -8.75 -22.99
C ALA A 265 24.38 -7.48 -23.44
N LEU A 266 23.29 -7.10 -22.78
CA LEU A 266 22.58 -5.85 -23.09
C LEU A 266 23.41 -4.60 -22.77
N LEU A 267 24.23 -4.62 -21.72
CA LEU A 267 25.15 -3.51 -21.42
C LEU A 267 26.27 -3.40 -22.46
N TYR A 268 26.77 -4.54 -22.95
CA TYR A 268 27.71 -4.55 -24.07
C TYR A 268 27.07 -3.91 -25.32
N GLU A 269 25.84 -4.32 -25.65
CA GLU A 269 25.05 -3.75 -26.73
C GLU A 269 24.87 -2.24 -26.55
N ALA A 270 24.46 -1.80 -25.35
CA ALA A 270 24.27 -0.39 -25.04
C ALA A 270 25.51 0.47 -25.27
N ASN A 271 26.67 0.00 -24.84
CA ASN A 271 27.93 0.71 -25.01
C ASN A 271 28.34 0.84 -26.49
N ARG A 272 27.88 -0.08 -27.34
CA ARG A 272 28.24 -0.15 -28.77
C ARG A 272 27.23 0.58 -29.65
N THR A 273 25.94 0.49 -29.34
CA THR A 273 24.85 1.12 -30.11
C THR A 273 25.02 2.64 -30.22
N GLY A 274 25.59 3.31 -29.20
CA GLY A 274 25.83 4.75 -29.22
C GLY A 274 26.66 5.23 -30.41
N GLU A 275 27.60 4.44 -30.92
CA GLU A 275 28.42 4.79 -32.09
C GLU A 275 27.67 4.75 -33.42
N PHE A 276 26.55 4.02 -33.45
CA PHE A 276 25.69 3.92 -34.62
C PHE A 276 24.58 4.97 -34.57
N VAL A 277 24.13 5.38 -33.39
CA VAL A 277 23.13 6.43 -33.20
C VAL A 277 23.73 7.84 -33.41
N LEU A 278 24.92 8.08 -32.85
CA LEU A 278 25.61 9.37 -32.91
C LEU A 278 26.60 9.40 -34.08
N ASN A 279 26.43 10.33 -35.02
CA ASN A 279 27.37 10.52 -36.13
C ASN A 279 27.88 11.97 -36.21
N GLY A 280 29.01 12.24 -35.57
CA GLY A 280 29.69 13.53 -35.67
C GLY A 280 28.78 14.69 -35.25
N LYS A 281 28.49 15.60 -36.19
CA LYS A 281 27.62 16.78 -35.98
C LYS A 281 26.16 16.57 -36.39
N ALA A 282 25.81 15.43 -37.00
CA ALA A 282 24.45 15.18 -37.45
C ALA A 282 23.53 14.86 -36.25
N PRO A 283 22.38 15.52 -36.10
CA PRO A 283 21.44 15.23 -35.02
C PRO A 283 20.92 13.78 -35.08
N ILE A 284 20.52 13.24 -33.92
CA ILE A 284 19.84 11.93 -33.85
C ILE A 284 18.58 11.96 -34.71
N GLY A 285 18.37 10.91 -35.51
CA GLY A 285 17.23 10.81 -36.43
C GLY A 285 17.36 11.70 -37.68
N HIS A 286 18.52 12.30 -37.95
CA HIS A 286 18.74 13.05 -39.19
C HIS A 286 18.67 12.13 -40.41
N LEU A 287 17.86 12.53 -41.39
CA LEU A 287 17.65 11.82 -42.64
C LEU A 287 18.00 12.74 -43.81
N SER A 288 18.90 12.30 -44.67
CA SER A 288 19.40 13.10 -45.81
C SER A 288 18.86 12.56 -47.14
N SER A 289 18.20 13.42 -47.90
CA SER A 289 17.72 13.10 -49.26
C SER A 289 18.87 12.67 -50.18
N GLU A 290 20.04 13.31 -50.06
CA GLU A 290 21.22 12.97 -50.88
C GLU A 290 21.79 11.60 -50.51
N ARG A 291 21.79 11.24 -49.23
CA ARG A 291 22.24 9.92 -48.80
C ARG A 291 21.28 8.81 -49.23
N LEU A 292 19.97 9.07 -49.24
CA LEU A 292 18.98 8.14 -49.78
C LEU A 292 19.17 7.93 -51.29
N LYS A 293 19.41 9.00 -52.07
CA LYS A 293 19.70 8.88 -53.51
C LYS A 293 20.96 8.04 -53.75
N ALA A 294 22.04 8.27 -52.99
CA ALA A 294 23.26 7.49 -53.09
C ALA A 294 23.00 6.00 -52.81
N LEU A 295 22.22 5.68 -51.77
CA LEU A 295 21.87 4.31 -51.43
C LEU A 295 21.04 3.62 -52.53
N VAL A 296 20.09 4.33 -53.15
CA VAL A 296 19.30 3.80 -54.28
C VAL A 296 20.16 3.64 -55.55
N TYR A 297 21.12 4.55 -55.78
CA TYR A 297 22.09 4.41 -56.86
C TYR A 297 22.96 3.15 -56.66
N ASP A 298 23.41 2.91 -55.43
CA ASP A 298 24.14 1.68 -55.12
C ASP A 298 23.26 0.45 -55.35
N MET A 299 21.98 0.47 -54.93
CA MET A 299 21.03 -0.62 -55.22
C MET A 299 20.82 -0.86 -56.72
N HIS A 300 20.86 0.20 -57.55
CA HIS A 300 20.84 0.07 -59.01
C HIS A 300 22.09 -0.66 -59.51
N SER A 301 23.28 -0.34 -58.98
CA SER A 301 24.52 -1.05 -59.33
C SER A 301 24.50 -2.55 -58.95
N LEU A 302 23.70 -2.93 -57.95
CA LEU A 302 23.45 -4.31 -57.54
C LEU A 302 22.39 -5.03 -58.40
N GLY A 303 21.78 -4.34 -59.37
CA GLY A 303 20.66 -4.86 -60.15
C GLY A 303 19.34 -5.00 -59.37
N MET A 304 19.25 -4.43 -58.15
CA MET A 304 18.04 -4.47 -57.33
C MET A 304 16.98 -3.45 -57.77
N VAL A 305 17.42 -2.37 -58.43
CA VAL A 305 16.62 -1.26 -58.96
C VAL A 305 17.00 -1.09 -60.43
N ASN A 306 16.03 -0.88 -61.32
CA ASN A 306 16.32 -0.62 -62.74
C ASN A 306 16.45 0.89 -63.05
N GLU A 307 16.98 1.21 -64.23
CA GLU A 307 17.24 2.59 -64.67
C GLU A 307 15.98 3.48 -64.65
N THR A 308 14.80 2.92 -64.97
CA THR A 308 13.53 3.66 -64.95
C THR A 308 13.13 4.00 -63.52
N GLN A 309 13.20 3.03 -62.61
CA GLN A 309 12.92 3.19 -61.19
C GLN A 309 13.88 4.20 -60.54
N LEU A 310 15.17 4.14 -60.88
CA LEU A 310 16.17 5.10 -60.40
C LEU A 310 15.81 6.55 -60.78
N LYS A 311 15.39 6.79 -62.03
CA LYS A 311 14.98 8.13 -62.49
C LYS A 311 13.69 8.64 -61.85
N GLN A 312 12.79 7.73 -61.47
CA GLN A 312 11.52 8.07 -60.85
C GLN A 312 11.62 8.25 -59.32
N PHE A 313 12.71 7.78 -58.71
CA PHE A 313 12.91 7.88 -57.28
C PHE A 313 13.07 9.33 -56.82
N ASP A 314 12.16 9.77 -55.96
CA ASP A 314 12.18 11.08 -55.33
C ASP A 314 12.21 10.90 -53.80
N PRO A 315 13.36 11.12 -53.14
CA PRO A 315 13.46 10.93 -51.70
C PRO A 315 12.58 11.90 -50.91
N ASP A 316 12.27 13.09 -51.45
CA ASP A 316 11.44 14.07 -50.73
C ASP A 316 9.97 13.61 -50.65
N LYS A 317 9.54 12.72 -51.54
CA LYS A 317 8.24 12.05 -51.46
C LYS A 317 8.24 10.84 -50.54
N LEU A 318 9.40 10.28 -50.21
CA LEU A 318 9.51 9.18 -49.24
C LEU A 318 9.61 9.70 -47.81
N ILE A 319 10.33 10.80 -47.60
CA ILE A 319 10.52 11.36 -46.28
C ILE A 319 9.20 11.94 -45.76
N PHE A 320 8.82 11.56 -44.54
CA PHE A 320 7.74 12.21 -43.82
C PHE A 320 8.15 13.64 -43.48
N LYS A 321 7.42 14.59 -44.05
CA LYS A 321 7.50 16.01 -43.71
C LYS A 321 6.17 16.33 -43.04
N PRO A 322 6.18 16.69 -41.75
CA PRO A 322 4.95 16.84 -40.98
C PRO A 322 4.09 18.00 -41.50
N TYR A 323 4.71 18.97 -42.19
CA TYR A 323 4.05 20.15 -42.74
C TYR A 323 4.44 20.37 -44.19
N HIS A 324 3.44 20.56 -45.04
CA HIS A 324 3.61 20.93 -46.44
C HIS A 324 3.21 22.39 -46.61
N ILE A 325 4.16 23.23 -47.02
CA ILE A 325 3.88 24.61 -47.40
C ILE A 325 3.44 24.65 -48.86
N HIS A 326 2.23 25.15 -49.11
CA HIS A 326 1.71 25.35 -50.45
C HIS A 326 2.11 26.72 -50.98
N LEU A 327 3.28 26.77 -51.63
CA LEU A 327 3.75 27.95 -52.34
C LEU A 327 3.20 27.99 -53.77
N THR A 328 2.94 29.18 -54.29
CA THR A 328 2.66 29.40 -55.72
C THR A 328 3.95 29.25 -56.54
N GLU A 329 3.85 29.18 -57.87
CA GLU A 329 5.05 29.19 -58.73
C GLU A 329 5.82 30.52 -58.64
N GLU A 330 5.11 31.63 -58.51
CA GLU A 330 5.68 32.96 -58.31
C GLU A 330 6.49 33.02 -57.01
N GLU A 331 5.92 32.52 -55.90
CA GLU A 331 6.60 32.46 -54.59
C GLU A 331 7.82 31.55 -54.62
N ARG A 332 7.73 30.39 -55.29
CA ARG A 332 8.88 29.49 -55.47
C ARG A 332 9.99 30.14 -56.29
N THR A 333 9.64 30.92 -57.31
CA THR A 333 10.61 31.63 -58.14
C THR A 333 11.29 32.72 -57.34
N TYR A 334 10.51 33.50 -56.60
CA TYR A 334 11.01 34.53 -55.70
C TYR A 334 12.04 33.97 -54.69
N LEU A 335 11.76 32.83 -54.05
CA LEU A 335 12.70 32.21 -53.09
C LEU A 335 13.99 31.71 -53.74
N LYS A 336 13.94 31.25 -54.99
CA LYS A 336 15.13 30.86 -55.76
C LYS A 336 16.00 32.06 -56.12
N GLU A 337 15.37 33.19 -56.46
CA GLU A 337 16.07 34.44 -56.79
C GLU A 337 16.60 35.15 -55.54
N ASN A 338 15.96 34.95 -54.38
CA ASN A 338 16.30 35.58 -53.11
C ASN A 338 16.64 34.52 -52.04
N PRO A 339 17.75 33.77 -52.19
CA PRO A 339 18.11 32.70 -51.27
C PRO A 339 18.57 33.21 -49.89
N VAL A 340 18.85 34.51 -49.78
CA VAL A 340 19.25 35.19 -48.54
C VAL A 340 18.33 36.38 -48.32
N ILE A 341 17.73 36.45 -47.12
CA ILE A 341 16.84 37.54 -46.69
C ILE A 341 17.49 38.25 -45.51
N ARG A 342 17.79 39.55 -45.65
CA ARG A 342 18.41 40.36 -44.60
C ARG A 342 17.34 40.84 -43.63
N ILE A 343 17.54 40.55 -42.35
CA ILE A 343 16.54 40.83 -41.33
C ILE A 343 16.92 42.05 -40.49
N ALA A 344 15.92 42.85 -40.17
CA ALA A 344 15.93 43.95 -39.22
C ALA A 344 15.60 43.39 -37.82
N ASN A 345 16.65 43.07 -37.08
CA ASN A 345 16.60 42.52 -35.71
C ASN A 345 17.11 43.52 -34.67
N ASP A 346 16.60 43.44 -33.45
CA ASP A 346 17.24 44.04 -32.27
C ASP A 346 18.31 43.09 -31.71
N ILE A 347 19.53 43.60 -31.48
CA ILE A 347 20.68 42.78 -31.06
C ILE A 347 20.79 42.61 -29.54
N ASP A 348 20.08 43.41 -28.74
CA ASP A 348 20.09 43.35 -27.27
C ASP A 348 18.66 43.22 -26.68
N TRP A 349 17.81 42.42 -27.34
CA TRP A 349 16.41 42.27 -26.95
C TRP A 349 16.04 40.84 -26.52
N ALA A 350 16.89 40.27 -25.65
CA ALA A 350 16.61 38.99 -25.01
C ALA A 350 15.31 39.05 -24.17
N PRO A 351 14.47 37.99 -24.18
CA PRO A 351 14.68 36.68 -24.81
C PRO A 351 14.16 36.58 -26.26
N PHE A 352 13.72 37.67 -26.89
CA PHE A 352 13.11 37.64 -28.22
C PHE A 352 14.15 37.46 -29.32
N GLU A 353 15.15 38.33 -29.33
CA GLU A 353 16.25 38.27 -30.27
C GLU A 353 17.47 39.00 -29.70
N PHE A 354 18.64 38.39 -29.83
CA PHE A 354 19.89 38.98 -29.40
C PHE A 354 21.07 38.28 -30.08
N ILE A 355 22.24 38.91 -30.00
CA ILE A 355 23.51 38.31 -30.40
C ILE A 355 24.24 37.85 -29.13
N ASP A 356 24.57 36.56 -29.05
CA ASP A 356 25.31 36.02 -27.91
C ASP A 356 26.80 36.42 -27.94
N SER A 357 27.54 36.07 -26.88
CA SER A 357 28.98 36.38 -26.78
C SER A 357 29.86 35.70 -27.84
N GLN A 358 29.32 34.70 -28.57
CA GLN A 358 29.99 34.00 -29.66
C GLN A 358 29.62 34.59 -31.02
N GLY A 359 28.75 35.60 -31.07
CA GLY A 359 28.29 36.25 -32.30
C GLY A 359 27.11 35.54 -32.98
N ASN A 360 26.46 34.59 -32.32
CA ASN A 360 25.32 33.87 -32.89
C ASN A 360 24.01 34.59 -32.60
N TYR A 361 23.12 34.58 -33.60
CA TYR A 361 21.76 35.09 -33.45
C TYR A 361 20.86 34.08 -32.73
N GLN A 362 20.38 34.50 -31.56
CA GLN A 362 19.66 33.69 -30.60
C GLN A 362 18.38 34.40 -30.15
N GLY A 363 17.49 33.64 -29.51
CA GLY A 363 16.21 34.13 -29.03
C GLY A 363 15.02 33.42 -29.66
N LEU A 364 13.85 33.78 -29.15
CA LEU A 364 12.57 33.24 -29.55
C LEU A 364 12.30 33.46 -31.05
N ALA A 365 12.54 34.66 -31.57
CA ALA A 365 12.41 34.98 -33.00
C ALA A 365 13.43 34.20 -33.85
N ALA A 366 14.66 34.02 -33.36
CA ALA A 366 15.69 33.24 -34.04
C ALA A 366 15.28 31.77 -34.25
N ASP A 367 14.60 31.17 -33.26
CA ASP A 367 14.07 29.81 -33.40
C ASP A 367 12.93 29.70 -34.41
N TYR A 368 12.05 30.69 -34.48
CA TYR A 368 11.04 30.75 -35.55
C TYR A 368 11.71 30.86 -36.92
N LEU A 369 12.70 31.75 -37.07
CA LEU A 369 13.42 31.89 -38.34
C LEU A 369 14.12 30.59 -38.75
N ARG A 370 14.74 29.86 -37.82
CA ARG A 370 15.33 28.53 -38.10
C ARG A 370 14.31 27.52 -38.63
N GLN A 371 13.05 27.59 -38.22
CA GLN A 371 12.00 26.73 -38.78
C GLN A 371 11.59 27.20 -40.19
N LEU A 372 11.48 28.51 -40.38
CA LEU A 372 11.20 29.10 -41.70
C LEU A 372 12.32 28.77 -42.71
N GLU A 373 13.59 28.81 -42.32
CA GLU A 373 14.73 28.43 -43.19
C GLU A 373 14.56 26.99 -43.71
N LYS A 374 14.15 26.06 -42.84
CA LYS A 374 13.92 24.66 -43.22
C LYS A 374 12.71 24.50 -44.15
N LEU A 375 11.62 25.22 -43.88
CA LEU A 375 10.39 25.13 -44.67
C LEU A 375 10.54 25.77 -46.06
N LEU A 376 11.27 26.89 -46.12
CA LEU A 376 11.41 27.72 -47.33
C LEU A 376 12.69 27.42 -48.12
N ASN A 377 13.65 26.73 -47.52
CA ASN A 377 14.97 26.46 -48.08
C ASN A 377 15.73 27.74 -48.49
N ILE A 378 15.75 28.72 -47.57
CA ILE A 378 16.47 29.99 -47.66
C ILE A 378 17.29 30.21 -46.39
N ARG A 379 18.07 31.30 -46.34
CA ARG A 379 18.81 31.74 -45.16
C ARG A 379 18.38 33.13 -44.73
N PHE A 380 18.19 33.35 -43.43
CA PHE A 380 18.03 34.69 -42.87
C PHE A 380 19.38 35.23 -42.39
N GLU A 381 19.68 36.49 -42.74
CA GLU A 381 20.93 37.15 -42.37
C GLU A 381 20.65 38.30 -41.38
N PRO A 382 20.94 38.10 -40.08
CA PRO A 382 20.79 39.15 -39.07
C PRO A 382 21.81 40.26 -39.26
N VAL A 383 21.37 41.49 -39.07
CA VAL A 383 22.29 42.63 -38.96
C VAL A 383 23.05 42.56 -37.64
N GLN A 384 24.34 42.87 -37.71
CA GLN A 384 25.23 42.91 -36.55
C GLN A 384 25.67 44.36 -36.28
N ASN A 385 25.90 44.67 -35.00
CA ASN A 385 26.49 45.94 -34.55
C ASN A 385 25.70 47.21 -34.92
N LEU A 386 24.38 47.10 -35.10
CA LEU A 386 23.49 48.25 -35.32
C LEU A 386 22.57 48.43 -34.12
N SER A 387 22.40 49.68 -33.67
CA SER A 387 21.37 50.01 -32.69
C SER A 387 19.98 49.89 -33.31
N TRP A 388 18.95 49.64 -32.49
CA TRP A 388 17.57 49.54 -32.97
C TRP A 388 17.12 50.73 -33.83
N ASN A 389 17.54 51.95 -33.47
CA ASN A 389 17.20 53.15 -34.25
C ASN A 389 17.83 53.13 -35.66
N GLN A 390 19.08 52.67 -35.79
CA GLN A 390 19.74 52.51 -37.09
C GLN A 390 19.09 51.40 -37.92
N VAL A 391 18.63 50.33 -37.28
CA VAL A 391 17.88 49.25 -37.93
C VAL A 391 16.57 49.78 -38.52
N ILE A 392 15.84 50.62 -37.76
CA ILE A 392 14.61 51.26 -38.23
C ILE A 392 14.87 52.17 -39.44
N GLU A 393 15.92 53.00 -39.39
CA GLU A 393 16.31 53.87 -40.51
C GLU A 393 16.64 53.06 -41.77
N LYS A 394 17.42 51.99 -41.64
CA LYS A 394 17.75 51.10 -42.77
C LYS A 394 16.54 50.39 -43.34
N MET A 395 15.58 49.99 -42.50
CA MET A 395 14.33 49.40 -42.96
C MET A 395 13.49 50.42 -43.75
N GLN A 396 13.43 51.67 -43.29
CA GLN A 396 12.74 52.77 -44.00
C GLN A 396 13.36 53.07 -45.36
N ASN A 397 14.69 52.98 -45.46
CA ASN A 397 15.44 53.20 -46.70
C ASN A 397 15.40 52.03 -47.68
N GLY A 398 14.78 50.90 -47.32
CA GLY A 398 14.76 49.69 -48.17
C GLY A 398 16.07 48.91 -48.19
N GLU A 399 16.98 49.17 -47.24
CA GLU A 399 18.26 48.47 -47.15
C GLU A 399 18.15 47.09 -46.47
N LEU A 400 17.04 46.83 -45.76
CA LEU A 400 16.71 45.57 -45.10
C LEU A 400 15.38 45.03 -45.63
N ASP A 401 15.28 43.71 -45.67
CA ASP A 401 14.21 43.03 -46.40
C ASP A 401 12.98 42.76 -45.51
N MET A 402 13.18 42.50 -44.22
CA MET A 402 12.08 42.29 -43.26
C MET A 402 12.45 42.57 -41.80
N PHE A 403 11.48 42.95 -40.96
CA PHE A 403 11.54 42.80 -39.51
C PHE A 403 11.37 41.34 -39.11
N SER A 404 12.28 40.83 -38.27
CA SER A 404 12.21 39.50 -37.64
C SER A 404 11.12 39.45 -36.57
N CYS A 405 11.06 40.45 -35.70
CA CYS A 405 10.19 40.46 -34.52
C CYS A 405 9.84 41.88 -34.08
N ALA A 406 8.73 42.43 -34.57
CA ALA A 406 8.33 43.80 -34.26
C ALA A 406 6.81 43.96 -34.14
N VAL A 407 6.37 44.88 -33.28
CA VAL A 407 4.96 45.32 -33.26
C VAL A 407 4.66 46.13 -34.51
N ALA A 408 3.54 45.83 -35.16
CA ALA A 408 3.03 46.55 -36.32
C ALA A 408 2.40 47.91 -35.93
N THR A 409 3.22 48.89 -35.57
CA THR A 409 2.75 50.26 -35.24
C THR A 409 2.28 51.01 -36.49
N ASP A 410 1.43 52.01 -36.33
CA ASP A 410 0.93 52.82 -37.46
C ASP A 410 2.05 53.55 -38.20
N ALA A 411 3.14 53.89 -37.51
CA ALA A 411 4.35 54.42 -38.11
C ALA A 411 5.04 53.38 -39.01
N ARG A 412 5.20 52.14 -38.53
CA ARG A 412 5.89 51.05 -39.26
C ARG A 412 5.11 50.54 -40.47
N LYS A 413 3.78 50.52 -40.38
CA LYS A 413 2.89 50.12 -41.50
C LYS A 413 3.04 50.99 -42.76
N ARG A 414 3.67 52.18 -42.64
CA ARG A 414 3.93 53.07 -43.79
C ARG A 414 5.03 52.56 -44.71
N TYR A 415 5.92 51.69 -44.22
CA TYR A 415 7.08 51.18 -44.97
C TYR A 415 7.29 49.66 -44.84
N ALA A 416 6.39 48.95 -44.14
CA ALA A 416 6.44 47.49 -44.04
C ALA A 416 5.03 46.87 -44.03
N LYS A 417 4.90 45.67 -44.61
CA LYS A 417 3.70 44.82 -44.55
C LYS A 417 3.93 43.69 -43.55
N PHE A 418 3.05 43.60 -42.56
CA PHE A 418 3.18 42.65 -41.46
C PHE A 418 2.37 41.37 -41.69
N THR A 419 2.89 40.25 -41.17
CA THR A 419 2.14 39.02 -40.96
C THR A 419 1.14 39.19 -39.81
N SER A 420 0.29 38.18 -39.60
CA SER A 420 -0.37 38.02 -38.32
C SER A 420 0.67 37.90 -37.19
N PRO A 421 0.38 38.42 -35.98
CA PRO A 421 1.27 38.25 -34.83
C PRO A 421 1.50 36.78 -34.53
N TYR A 422 2.75 36.40 -34.30
CA TYR A 422 3.13 35.03 -33.93
C TYR A 422 3.56 34.91 -32.45
N LEU A 423 3.60 36.05 -31.75
CA LEU A 423 4.00 36.17 -30.35
C LEU A 423 3.22 37.31 -29.69
N SER A 424 2.71 37.08 -28.47
CA SER A 424 1.87 38.04 -27.77
C SER A 424 2.26 38.15 -26.29
N PHE A 425 2.66 39.34 -25.84
CA PHE A 425 3.18 39.55 -24.48
C PHE A 425 2.54 40.74 -23.76
N PRO A 426 2.37 40.69 -22.42
CA PRO A 426 1.90 41.85 -21.67
C PRO A 426 2.85 43.06 -21.78
N MET A 427 2.26 44.24 -21.95
CA MET A 427 2.92 45.53 -21.77
C MET A 427 2.75 45.97 -20.32
N VAL A 428 3.86 46.28 -19.64
CA VAL A 428 3.88 46.49 -18.18
C VAL A 428 4.70 47.71 -17.80
N ALA A 429 4.37 48.30 -16.65
CA ALA A 429 5.20 49.28 -15.98
C ALA A 429 6.06 48.62 -14.89
N LEU A 430 7.36 48.89 -14.90
CA LEU A 430 8.31 48.54 -13.86
C LEU A 430 8.56 49.76 -12.97
N GLY A 431 8.32 49.63 -11.67
CA GLY A 431 8.50 50.70 -10.69
C GLY A 431 9.29 50.23 -9.46
N LYS A 432 9.55 51.16 -8.53
CA LYS A 432 10.11 50.82 -7.21
C LYS A 432 9.13 49.96 -6.39
N GLU A 433 9.62 49.17 -5.44
CA GLU A 433 8.74 48.37 -4.56
C GLU A 433 7.67 49.21 -3.83
N SER A 434 7.98 50.46 -3.49
CA SER A 434 7.06 51.39 -2.83
C SER A 434 5.96 51.96 -3.74
N LEU A 435 6.04 51.75 -5.07
CA LEU A 435 5.03 52.24 -5.99
C LEU A 435 3.74 51.41 -5.87
N ASP A 436 2.60 52.05 -5.68
CA ASP A 436 1.32 51.34 -5.65
C ASP A 436 1.01 50.69 -7.01
N TYR A 437 0.16 49.66 -6.98
CA TYR A 437 -0.25 48.97 -8.20
C TYR A 437 -1.04 49.92 -9.12
N ILE A 438 -0.55 50.09 -10.34
CA ILE A 438 -1.14 50.94 -11.36
C ILE A 438 -2.23 50.14 -12.10
N GLN A 439 -3.48 50.56 -11.92
CA GLN A 439 -4.63 49.86 -12.51
C GLN A 439 -4.89 50.26 -13.97
N GLY A 440 -4.42 51.43 -14.39
CA GLY A 440 -4.67 51.97 -15.72
C GLY A 440 -3.71 53.09 -16.09
N ILE A 441 -3.57 53.33 -17.39
CA ILE A 441 -2.59 54.28 -17.92
C ILE A 441 -2.84 55.73 -17.50
N ASP A 442 -4.09 56.08 -17.23
CA ASP A 442 -4.47 57.45 -16.83
C ASP A 442 -3.86 57.87 -15.49
N GLN A 443 -3.51 56.92 -14.63
CA GLN A 443 -2.82 57.18 -13.37
C GLN A 443 -1.37 57.68 -13.57
N LEU A 444 -0.84 57.54 -14.79
CA LEU A 444 0.49 58.01 -15.16
C LEU A 444 0.48 59.44 -15.75
N ASN A 445 -0.70 60.06 -15.92
CA ASN A 445 -0.79 61.40 -16.48
C ASN A 445 0.00 62.43 -15.64
N GLY A 446 0.80 63.26 -16.31
CA GLY A 446 1.68 64.25 -15.68
C GLY A 446 2.98 63.68 -15.06
N GLN A 447 3.11 62.35 -14.99
CA GLN A 447 4.31 61.67 -14.47
C GLN A 447 5.36 61.48 -15.55
N THR A 448 6.62 61.31 -15.13
CA THR A 448 7.73 60.98 -16.03
C THR A 448 7.86 59.47 -16.17
N ILE A 449 7.77 58.96 -17.40
CA ILE A 449 7.84 57.52 -17.71
C ILE A 449 8.99 57.27 -18.69
N ALA A 450 9.89 56.36 -18.33
CA ALA A 450 11.02 55.98 -19.17
C ALA A 450 10.58 54.96 -20.23
N VAL A 451 10.93 55.22 -21.49
CA VAL A 451 10.69 54.31 -22.63
C VAL A 451 11.87 54.36 -23.60
N VAL A 452 12.17 53.22 -24.22
CA VAL A 452 13.22 53.13 -25.24
C VAL A 452 12.73 53.81 -26.51
N LYS A 453 13.53 54.72 -27.07
CA LYS A 453 13.20 55.41 -28.31
C LYS A 453 13.03 54.39 -29.46
N GLY A 454 11.98 54.55 -30.26
CA GLY A 454 11.70 53.67 -31.40
C GLY A 454 11.07 52.32 -31.06
N TYR A 455 10.83 52.02 -29.77
CA TYR A 455 10.05 50.85 -29.35
C TYR A 455 8.54 51.12 -29.46
N ALA A 456 7.76 50.04 -29.52
CA ALA A 456 6.30 50.16 -29.62
C ALA A 456 5.67 50.84 -28.39
N SER A 457 6.30 50.75 -27.21
CA SER A 457 5.87 51.49 -26.02
C SER A 457 6.03 53.00 -26.17
N PHE A 458 7.08 53.46 -26.87
CA PHE A 458 7.25 54.88 -27.20
C PHE A 458 6.14 55.37 -28.15
N ASP A 459 5.93 54.67 -29.27
CA ASP A 459 4.88 55.00 -30.26
C ASP A 459 3.50 55.04 -29.59
N TYR A 460 3.21 54.05 -28.73
CA TYR A 460 1.93 53.95 -28.04
C TYR A 460 1.68 55.13 -27.09
N LEU A 461 2.65 55.47 -26.21
CA LEU A 461 2.52 56.60 -25.29
C LEU A 461 2.40 57.93 -26.04
N GLN A 462 3.18 58.12 -27.10
CA GLN A 462 3.16 59.35 -27.91
C GLN A 462 1.80 59.56 -28.58
N GLN A 463 1.19 58.48 -29.10
CA GLN A 463 -0.08 58.55 -29.84
C GLN A 463 -1.31 58.64 -28.92
N HIS A 464 -1.32 57.93 -27.80
CA HIS A 464 -2.53 57.74 -26.99
C HIS A 464 -2.52 58.52 -25.67
N ASN A 465 -1.36 58.93 -25.16
CA ASN A 465 -1.23 59.52 -23.83
C ASN A 465 -0.26 60.73 -23.81
N PRO A 466 -0.54 61.81 -24.57
CA PRO A 466 0.35 62.96 -24.69
C PRO A 466 0.55 63.75 -23.38
N GLN A 467 -0.25 63.49 -22.35
CA GLN A 467 -0.12 64.11 -21.02
C GLN A 467 0.97 63.46 -20.16
N ILE A 468 1.52 62.31 -20.57
CA ILE A 468 2.63 61.63 -19.89
C ILE A 468 3.95 62.26 -20.37
N LYS A 469 4.85 62.58 -19.44
CA LYS A 469 6.18 63.09 -19.78
C LYS A 469 7.08 61.91 -20.14
N ILE A 470 7.43 61.79 -21.40
CA ILE A 470 8.28 60.70 -21.89
C ILE A 470 9.75 61.04 -21.62
N LEU A 471 10.44 60.16 -20.88
CA LEU A 471 11.90 60.14 -20.77
C LEU A 471 12.44 59.12 -21.78
N GLU A 472 13.03 59.60 -22.87
CA GLU A 472 13.65 58.75 -23.90
C GLU A 472 14.97 58.16 -23.38
N VAL A 473 15.08 56.84 -23.42
CA VAL A 473 16.31 56.09 -23.09
C VAL A 473 16.81 55.27 -24.28
N GLN A 474 18.07 54.86 -24.24
CA GLN A 474 18.74 54.15 -25.35
C GLN A 474 18.46 52.65 -25.35
N ASP A 475 18.26 52.04 -24.18
CA ASP A 475 18.05 50.61 -24.00
C ASP A 475 17.22 50.32 -22.72
N ILE A 476 16.92 49.04 -22.49
CA ILE A 476 16.13 48.59 -21.31
C ILE A 476 16.88 48.88 -20.01
N GLU A 477 18.21 48.70 -19.99
CA GLU A 477 19.02 48.89 -18.77
C GLU A 477 19.02 50.35 -18.31
N ALA A 478 19.21 51.29 -19.24
CA ALA A 478 19.09 52.72 -19.01
C ALA A 478 17.69 53.10 -18.49
N GLY A 479 16.64 52.44 -19.01
CA GLY A 479 15.27 52.60 -18.51
C GLY A 479 15.09 52.13 -17.06
N ILE A 480 15.64 50.96 -16.72
CA ILE A 480 15.64 50.41 -15.35
C ILE A 480 16.40 51.36 -14.41
N ARG A 481 17.59 51.82 -14.79
CA ARG A 481 18.41 52.75 -13.99
C ARG A 481 17.70 54.08 -13.75
N ALA A 482 17.04 54.64 -14.77
CA ALA A 482 16.26 55.87 -14.64
C ALA A 482 15.16 55.76 -13.55
N VAL A 483 14.53 54.59 -13.40
CA VAL A 483 13.57 54.34 -12.32
C VAL A 483 14.26 54.26 -10.97
N GLN A 484 15.38 53.53 -10.87
CA GLN A 484 16.12 53.39 -9.61
C GLN A 484 16.59 54.74 -9.07
N GLU A 485 17.16 55.58 -9.95
CA GLU A 485 17.66 56.91 -9.63
C GLU A 485 16.53 57.93 -9.38
N GLY A 486 15.28 57.57 -9.66
CA GLY A 486 14.12 58.44 -9.48
C GLY A 486 13.97 59.52 -10.57
N GLN A 487 14.65 59.35 -11.71
CA GLN A 487 14.48 60.20 -12.88
C GLN A 487 13.15 59.94 -13.60
N ALA A 488 12.62 58.72 -13.49
CA ALA A 488 11.29 58.33 -13.94
C ALA A 488 10.52 57.61 -12.82
N LEU A 489 9.20 57.74 -12.81
CA LEU A 489 8.30 57.02 -11.90
C LEU A 489 8.30 55.52 -12.20
N ALA A 490 8.27 55.18 -13.49
CA ALA A 490 8.28 53.81 -13.98
C ALA A 490 8.93 53.71 -15.37
N TYR A 491 9.42 52.52 -15.69
CA TYR A 491 9.86 52.13 -17.02
C TYR A 491 8.76 51.32 -17.69
N PHE A 492 8.45 51.63 -18.95
CA PHE A 492 7.31 51.04 -19.65
C PHE A 492 7.74 50.20 -20.85
N GLY A 493 7.44 48.90 -20.81
CA GLY A 493 7.99 47.95 -21.79
C GLY A 493 7.41 46.53 -21.70
N ASN A 494 8.06 45.60 -22.38
CA ASN A 494 7.64 44.22 -22.50
C ASN A 494 8.00 43.40 -21.25
N LEU A 495 7.03 42.69 -20.67
CA LEU A 495 7.24 41.91 -19.45
C LEU A 495 8.38 40.89 -19.55
N ALA A 496 8.49 40.16 -20.65
CA ALA A 496 9.51 39.12 -20.80
C ALA A 496 10.92 39.70 -20.92
N ALA A 497 11.08 40.78 -21.69
CA ALA A 497 12.37 41.47 -21.82
C ALA A 497 12.80 42.14 -20.50
N ILE A 498 11.86 42.79 -19.79
CA ILE A 498 12.10 43.34 -18.46
C ILE A 498 12.51 42.24 -17.48
N SER A 499 11.75 41.15 -17.42
CA SER A 499 12.02 40.03 -16.50
C SER A 499 13.38 39.40 -16.76
N HIS A 500 13.74 39.24 -18.04
CA HIS A 500 15.04 38.72 -18.43
C HIS A 500 16.19 39.65 -18.00
N LYS A 501 16.08 40.96 -18.26
CA LYS A 501 17.11 41.94 -17.90
C LYS A 501 17.23 42.10 -16.38
N LEU A 502 16.12 42.09 -15.63
CA LEU A 502 16.15 42.09 -14.16
C LEU A 502 16.89 40.86 -13.61
N LYS A 503 16.63 39.67 -14.15
CA LYS A 503 17.32 38.44 -13.74
C LYS A 503 18.84 38.52 -13.95
N GLN A 504 19.28 39.20 -15.02
CA GLN A 504 20.72 39.42 -15.28
C GLN A 504 21.33 40.45 -14.33
N LEU A 505 20.61 41.54 -14.03
CA LEU A 505 21.10 42.64 -13.20
C LEU A 505 21.05 42.33 -11.69
N GLY A 506 20.26 41.35 -11.26
CA GLY A 506 20.13 40.92 -9.86
C GLY A 506 18.98 41.61 -9.11
N ASP A 507 19.05 41.61 -7.77
CA ASP A 507 17.99 42.15 -6.91
C ASP A 507 18.07 43.69 -6.82
N LEU A 508 17.10 44.38 -7.41
CA LEU A 508 17.14 45.82 -7.66
C LEU A 508 16.08 46.62 -6.86
N ASN A 509 15.34 46.01 -5.92
CA ASN A 509 14.19 46.61 -5.22
C ASN A 509 13.15 47.22 -6.19
N LEU A 510 12.92 46.55 -7.32
CA LEU A 510 11.95 46.93 -8.34
C LEU A 510 10.87 45.85 -8.48
N LYS A 511 9.65 46.26 -8.84
CA LYS A 511 8.54 45.34 -9.09
C LYS A 511 7.75 45.72 -10.32
N ILE A 512 7.06 44.75 -10.90
CA ILE A 512 6.04 45.01 -11.91
C ILE A 512 4.88 45.73 -11.23
N ALA A 513 4.71 47.01 -11.55
CA ALA A 513 3.76 47.91 -10.92
C ALA A 513 2.37 47.84 -11.58
N GLY A 514 2.24 47.25 -12.77
CA GLY A 514 0.93 47.02 -13.41
C GLY A 514 1.06 46.58 -14.87
N GLN A 515 0.04 45.91 -15.40
CA GLN A 515 -0.12 45.68 -16.83
C GLN A 515 -0.90 46.84 -17.44
N ILE A 516 -0.25 47.61 -18.30
CA ILE A 516 -0.76 48.89 -18.78
C ILE A 516 -0.71 48.90 -20.31
N GLY A 517 -1.85 49.14 -20.95
CA GLY A 517 -1.96 49.21 -22.41
C GLY A 517 -2.19 47.86 -23.11
N PRO A 518 -2.22 47.85 -24.46
CA PRO A 518 -2.41 46.65 -25.27
C PRO A 518 -1.20 45.72 -25.15
N ARG A 519 -1.40 44.45 -25.53
CA ARG A 519 -0.31 43.46 -25.57
C ARG A 519 0.67 43.80 -26.69
N PHE A 520 1.94 43.44 -26.50
CA PHE A 520 2.96 43.38 -27.55
C PHE A 520 2.61 42.23 -28.50
N GLU A 521 1.84 42.54 -29.53
CA GLU A 521 1.57 41.66 -30.66
C GLU A 521 2.74 41.74 -31.65
N LEU A 522 3.68 40.81 -31.53
CA LEU A 522 4.91 40.76 -32.31
C LEU A 522 4.68 39.96 -33.59
N ALA A 523 5.02 40.58 -34.72
CA ALA A 523 4.85 40.05 -36.06
C ALA A 523 6.16 40.14 -36.86
N MET A 524 6.21 39.42 -37.98
CA MET A 524 7.24 39.62 -39.00
C MET A 524 6.75 40.70 -39.97
N GLY A 525 7.64 41.54 -40.47
CA GLY A 525 7.27 42.67 -41.32
C GLY A 525 8.15 42.79 -42.56
N ALA A 526 7.69 42.34 -43.72
CA ALA A 526 8.45 42.53 -44.97
C ALA A 526 8.42 44.00 -45.40
N ASN A 527 9.44 44.45 -46.13
CA ASN A 527 9.45 45.77 -46.74
C ASN A 527 8.19 45.99 -47.61
N LEU A 528 7.65 47.22 -47.64
CA LEU A 528 6.39 47.52 -48.34
C LEU A 528 6.39 47.10 -49.81
N GLU A 529 7.54 47.28 -50.47
CA GLU A 529 7.77 46.91 -51.88
C GLU A 529 7.82 45.39 -52.11
N ASN A 530 7.96 44.60 -51.03
CA ASN A 530 8.13 43.16 -51.07
C ASN A 530 6.94 42.42 -50.45
N ALA A 531 5.77 42.63 -51.04
CA ALA A 531 4.51 42.03 -50.56
C ALA A 531 4.54 40.50 -50.63
N ILE A 532 5.21 39.94 -51.64
CA ILE A 532 5.35 38.50 -51.85
C ILE A 532 6.10 37.82 -50.70
N LEU A 533 7.16 38.46 -50.17
CA LEU A 533 7.85 37.95 -48.99
C LEU A 533 6.91 37.86 -47.77
N ARG A 534 6.06 38.86 -47.54
CA ARG A 534 5.07 38.82 -46.44
C ARG A 534 4.11 37.63 -46.60
N ASP A 535 3.61 37.36 -47.79
CA ASP A 535 2.70 36.24 -48.04
C ASP A 535 3.39 34.88 -47.86
N ILE A 536 4.66 34.76 -48.27
CA ILE A 536 5.48 33.57 -48.00
C ILE A 536 5.69 33.37 -46.50
N LEU A 537 6.07 34.43 -45.77
CA LEU A 537 6.27 34.38 -44.31
C LEU A 537 4.97 33.98 -43.60
N GLN A 538 3.82 34.50 -44.03
CA GLN A 538 2.52 34.12 -43.49
C GLN A 538 2.25 32.62 -43.69
N LYS A 539 2.39 32.11 -44.92
CA LYS A 539 2.21 30.68 -45.23
C LYS A 539 3.18 29.80 -44.44
N ALA A 540 4.41 30.26 -44.25
CA ALA A 540 5.41 29.52 -43.49
C ALA A 540 5.07 29.49 -42.00
N LEU A 541 4.65 30.61 -41.41
CA LEU A 541 4.19 30.69 -40.02
C LEU A 541 2.95 29.82 -39.79
N ASP A 542 2.01 29.81 -40.74
CA ASP A 542 0.80 28.98 -40.69
C ASP A 542 1.12 27.49 -40.83
N ALA A 543 2.20 27.14 -41.54
CA ALA A 543 2.70 25.78 -41.63
C ALA A 543 3.44 25.32 -40.35
N ILE A 544 3.81 26.23 -39.44
CA ILE A 544 4.37 25.83 -38.14
C ILE A 544 3.21 25.37 -37.22
N PRO A 545 3.30 24.18 -36.62
CA PRO A 545 2.28 23.65 -35.71
C PRO A 545 2.26 24.40 -34.41
N GLU A 546 1.09 24.42 -33.76
CA GLU A 546 1.03 24.95 -32.41
C GLU A 546 1.91 24.18 -31.41
N SER A 547 2.11 22.87 -31.59
CA SER A 547 3.00 22.13 -30.69
C SER A 547 4.46 22.59 -30.77
N GLU A 548 4.91 23.03 -31.94
CA GLU A 548 6.27 23.55 -32.15
C GLU A 548 6.38 25.01 -31.71
N LYS A 549 5.36 25.83 -31.98
CA LYS A 549 5.25 27.20 -31.46
C LYS A 549 5.31 27.21 -29.94
N ASN A 550 4.55 26.32 -29.29
CA ASN A 550 4.56 26.15 -27.84
C ASN A 550 5.92 25.67 -27.31
N ARG A 551 6.62 24.78 -28.03
CA ARG A 551 7.97 24.37 -27.66
C ARG A 551 8.94 25.56 -27.65
N ILE A 552 9.00 26.31 -28.76
CA ILE A 552 9.86 27.50 -28.88
C ILE A 552 9.54 28.49 -27.76
N TYR A 553 8.26 28.73 -27.50
CA TYR A 553 7.83 29.61 -26.41
C TYR A 553 8.35 29.13 -25.04
N ASN A 554 8.19 27.85 -24.72
CA ASN A 554 8.56 27.28 -23.41
C ASN A 554 10.07 27.20 -23.19
N ASP A 555 10.85 26.92 -24.23
CA ASP A 555 12.32 26.79 -24.14
C ASP A 555 12.97 28.10 -23.71
N TRP A 556 12.47 29.24 -24.22
CA TRP A 556 13.00 30.56 -23.89
C TRP A 556 12.44 31.14 -22.61
N LEU A 557 11.15 30.93 -22.37
CA LEU A 557 10.49 31.67 -21.33
C LEU A 557 10.52 30.99 -19.98
N GLN A 558 10.78 29.67 -19.91
CA GLN A 558 10.78 28.83 -18.68
C GLN A 558 10.26 29.59 -17.46
N LEU A 559 9.02 30.06 -17.58
CA LEU A 559 8.31 30.61 -16.45
C LEU A 559 7.96 29.32 -15.74
N ARG A 560 8.88 28.87 -14.88
CA ARG A 560 8.42 28.39 -13.59
C ARG A 560 7.51 29.53 -13.15
N ILE A 561 6.22 29.33 -13.36
CA ILE A 561 5.20 29.97 -12.57
C ILE A 561 5.55 29.46 -11.18
N VAL A 562 6.50 30.14 -10.55
CA VAL A 562 6.67 30.15 -9.12
C VAL A 562 5.47 30.96 -8.66
N GLN A 563 4.27 30.39 -8.81
CA GLN A 563 3.35 30.46 -7.70
C GLN A 563 4.04 29.66 -6.60
N GLU A 564 5.02 30.29 -5.94
CA GLU A 564 5.36 29.93 -4.58
C GLU A 564 4.11 30.25 -3.77
N TYR A 565 3.14 29.35 -3.83
CA TYR A 565 2.41 29.05 -2.61
C TYR A 565 3.50 28.59 -1.66
N ASP A 566 3.75 29.41 -0.65
CA ASP A 566 4.59 29.08 0.47
C ASP A 566 4.00 27.84 1.16
N TYR A 567 4.33 26.65 0.64
CA TYR A 567 3.82 25.38 1.12
C TYR A 567 4.23 25.14 2.57
N SER A 568 5.23 25.87 3.09
CA SER A 568 5.54 25.85 4.53
C SER A 568 4.32 26.23 5.39
N LYS A 569 3.44 27.11 4.88
CA LYS A 569 2.19 27.50 5.54
C LYS A 569 1.07 26.45 5.41
N LEU A 570 1.18 25.52 4.45
CA LEU A 570 0.25 24.40 4.26
C LEU A 570 0.76 23.10 4.92
N VAL A 571 2.07 22.92 5.08
CA VAL A 571 2.67 21.75 5.72
C VAL A 571 2.17 21.58 7.15
N LEU A 572 2.03 22.67 7.93
CA LEU A 572 1.57 22.60 9.32
C LEU A 572 0.12 22.07 9.46
N PRO A 573 -0.91 22.61 8.76
CA PRO A 573 -2.25 22.04 8.85
C PRO A 573 -2.34 20.61 8.30
N PHE A 574 -1.66 20.28 7.19
CA PHE A 574 -1.68 18.92 6.64
C PHE A 574 -0.94 17.90 7.53
N SER A 575 0.16 18.28 8.18
CA SER A 575 0.87 17.42 9.14
C SER A 575 0.08 17.21 10.43
N VAL A 576 -0.69 18.21 10.89
CA VAL A 576 -1.63 18.05 12.02
C VAL A 576 -2.75 17.06 11.66
N ILE A 577 -3.34 17.19 10.47
CA ILE A 577 -4.39 16.27 10.00
C ILE A 577 -3.83 14.84 9.84
N GLY A 578 -2.65 14.70 9.23
CA GLY A 578 -1.97 13.41 9.08
C GLY A 578 -1.62 12.78 10.43
N GLY A 579 -1.18 13.58 11.41
CA GLY A 579 -0.91 13.14 12.77
C GLY A 579 -2.16 12.64 13.50
N ILE A 580 -3.29 13.36 13.39
CA ILE A 580 -4.58 12.95 13.98
C ILE A 580 -5.07 11.64 13.35
N PHE A 581 -4.93 11.51 12.03
CA PHE A 581 -5.32 10.30 11.31
C PHE A 581 -4.47 9.09 11.75
N LEU A 582 -3.15 9.26 11.81
CA LEU A 582 -2.23 8.21 12.27
C LEU A 582 -2.48 7.80 13.73
N PHE A 583 -2.70 8.79 14.61
CA PHE A 583 -3.04 8.53 16.01
C PHE A 583 -4.35 7.75 16.16
N THR A 584 -5.36 8.08 15.34
CA THR A 584 -6.63 7.35 15.31
C THR A 584 -6.44 5.91 14.84
N LEU A 585 -5.64 5.68 13.79
CA LEU A 585 -5.32 4.32 13.34
C LEU A 585 -4.58 3.50 14.40
N ILE A 586 -3.64 4.12 15.12
CA ILE A 586 -2.93 3.49 16.24
C ILE A 586 -3.91 3.13 17.36
N LEU A 587 -4.80 4.05 17.76
CA LEU A 587 -5.83 3.79 18.77
C LEU A 587 -6.75 2.63 18.39
N LEU A 588 -7.23 2.60 17.15
CA LEU A 588 -8.06 1.50 16.63
C LEU A 588 -7.30 0.16 16.63
N GLY A 589 -6.01 0.19 16.26
CA GLY A 589 -5.14 -0.99 16.30
C GLY A 589 -4.92 -1.51 17.72
N VAL A 590 -4.67 -0.63 18.68
CA VAL A 590 -4.52 -0.97 20.11
C VAL A 590 -5.84 -1.51 20.67
N GLN A 591 -6.97 -0.87 20.37
CA GLN A 591 -8.29 -1.32 20.79
C GLN A 591 -8.59 -2.73 20.25
N LYS A 592 -8.29 -2.99 18.98
CA LYS A 592 -8.49 -4.31 18.37
C LYS A 592 -7.59 -5.37 19.02
N ARG A 593 -6.31 -5.05 19.27
CA ARG A 593 -5.41 -5.96 20.00
C ARG A 593 -5.89 -6.25 21.42
N TYR A 594 -6.37 -5.24 22.12
CA TYR A 594 -6.91 -5.39 23.48
C TYR A 594 -8.13 -6.30 23.49
N GLN A 595 -9.05 -6.13 22.54
CA GLN A 595 -10.23 -7.00 22.43
C GLN A 595 -9.86 -8.46 22.14
N ASN A 596 -8.92 -8.71 21.21
CA ASN A 596 -8.46 -10.07 20.93
C ASN A 596 -7.80 -10.72 22.16
N LYS A 597 -7.01 -9.95 22.90
CA LYS A 597 -6.35 -10.44 24.12
C LYS A 597 -7.36 -10.73 25.23
N LEU A 598 -8.38 -9.89 25.39
CA LEU A 598 -9.47 -10.09 26.35
C LEU A 598 -10.27 -11.36 26.03
N GLN A 599 -10.58 -11.62 24.76
CA GLN A 599 -11.27 -12.84 24.33
C GLN A 599 -10.45 -14.11 24.64
N SER A 600 -9.14 -14.07 24.42
CA SER A 600 -8.24 -15.17 24.77
C SER A 600 -8.21 -15.46 26.28
N TYR A 601 -8.21 -14.41 27.12
CA TYR A 601 -8.27 -14.58 28.57
C TYR A 601 -9.60 -15.19 29.03
N LEU A 602 -10.72 -14.74 28.48
CA LEU A 602 -12.03 -15.31 28.80
C LEU A 602 -12.14 -16.79 28.40
N GLY A 603 -11.57 -17.18 27.24
CA GLY A 603 -11.49 -18.58 26.84
C GLY A 603 -10.71 -19.43 27.84
N THR A 604 -9.54 -18.95 28.28
CA THR A 604 -8.69 -19.64 29.26
C THR A 604 -9.38 -19.79 30.61
N ILE A 605 -10.04 -18.74 31.11
CA ILE A 605 -10.79 -18.78 32.38
C ILE A 605 -11.94 -19.78 32.31
N ASN A 606 -12.68 -19.83 31.20
CA ASN A 606 -13.77 -20.79 31.05
C ASN A 606 -13.26 -22.24 31.01
N GLU A 607 -12.11 -22.48 30.38
CA GLU A 607 -11.47 -23.81 30.41
C GLU A 607 -10.96 -24.20 31.79
N LEU A 608 -10.56 -23.27 32.66
CA LEU A 608 -10.13 -23.60 34.02
C LEU A 608 -11.28 -23.89 35.00
N ASN A 609 -12.53 -23.51 34.68
CA ASN A 609 -13.66 -23.51 35.63
C ASN A 609 -14.85 -24.39 35.21
N TYR A 610 -14.61 -25.45 34.42
CA TYR A 610 -15.63 -26.44 34.02
C TYR A 610 -16.95 -25.78 33.56
N ALA A 611 -16.83 -24.80 32.67
CA ALA A 611 -17.89 -23.86 32.35
C ALA A 611 -18.89 -24.40 31.31
N SER A 612 -20.14 -23.95 31.41
CA SER A 612 -21.19 -24.18 30.42
C SER A 612 -22.04 -22.93 30.21
N ILE A 613 -22.61 -22.78 29.02
CA ILE A 613 -23.64 -21.79 28.72
C ILE A 613 -24.92 -22.52 28.36
N THR A 614 -26.01 -22.16 29.02
CA THR A 614 -27.33 -22.75 28.85
C THR A 614 -28.30 -21.69 28.35
N ASP A 615 -29.07 -21.97 27.31
CA ASP A 615 -30.07 -21.03 26.79
C ASP A 615 -31.30 -20.91 27.73
N ALA A 616 -32.22 -20.00 27.39
CA ALA A 616 -33.45 -19.80 28.15
C ALA A 616 -34.36 -21.06 28.21
N ASN A 617 -34.19 -22.01 27.29
CA ASN A 617 -34.91 -23.29 27.23
C ASN A 617 -34.19 -24.41 28.01
N GLN A 618 -33.25 -24.04 28.89
CA GLN A 618 -32.45 -24.95 29.71
C GLN A 618 -31.50 -25.86 28.93
N ARG A 619 -31.24 -25.60 27.64
CA ARG A 619 -30.35 -26.41 26.80
C ARG A 619 -28.94 -25.86 26.79
N MET A 620 -27.96 -26.72 27.01
CA MET A 620 -26.55 -26.31 26.94
C MET A 620 -26.16 -26.00 25.48
N ILE A 621 -25.80 -24.76 25.19
CA ILE A 621 -25.38 -24.29 23.86
C ILE A 621 -23.86 -24.20 23.73
N TRP A 622 -23.14 -24.22 24.85
CA TRP A 622 -21.67 -24.27 24.89
C TRP A 622 -21.18 -24.96 26.15
N VAL A 623 -20.11 -25.74 26.06
CA VAL A 623 -19.43 -26.40 27.19
C VAL A 623 -17.90 -26.36 26.98
N SER A 624 -17.15 -26.17 28.06
CA SER A 624 -15.68 -26.26 28.04
C SER A 624 -15.19 -27.69 27.85
N ASP A 625 -13.98 -27.86 27.31
CA ASP A 625 -13.35 -29.18 27.19
C ASP A 625 -13.01 -29.76 28.57
N SER A 626 -12.67 -28.91 29.53
CA SER A 626 -12.47 -29.33 30.92
C SER A 626 -13.74 -29.90 31.58
N LEU A 627 -14.93 -29.35 31.28
CA LEU A 627 -16.19 -29.89 31.79
C LEU A 627 -16.47 -31.28 31.19
N CYS A 628 -16.17 -31.46 29.90
CA CYS A 628 -16.29 -32.75 29.23
C CYS A 628 -15.36 -33.79 29.89
N THR A 629 -14.12 -33.38 30.19
CA THR A 629 -13.13 -34.23 30.87
C THR A 629 -13.57 -34.61 32.28
N LEU A 630 -14.05 -33.64 33.08
CA LEU A 630 -14.48 -33.87 34.46
C LEU A 630 -15.68 -34.83 34.55
N THR A 631 -16.64 -34.68 33.65
CA THR A 631 -17.92 -35.41 33.69
C THR A 631 -17.89 -36.73 32.90
N GLY A 632 -16.92 -36.89 31.99
CA GLY A 632 -16.79 -38.04 31.09
C GLY A 632 -17.74 -38.01 29.89
N TYR A 633 -18.55 -36.96 29.73
CA TYR A 633 -19.39 -36.76 28.56
C TYR A 633 -18.62 -36.04 27.45
N SER A 634 -18.85 -36.43 26.20
CA SER A 634 -18.34 -35.67 25.07
C SER A 634 -19.17 -34.39 24.84
N ARG A 635 -18.56 -33.37 24.21
CA ARG A 635 -19.26 -32.14 23.84
C ARG A 635 -20.54 -32.40 23.05
N LYS A 636 -20.54 -33.37 22.12
CA LYS A 636 -21.71 -33.73 21.32
C LYS A 636 -22.87 -34.29 22.15
N GLU A 637 -22.56 -34.94 23.26
CA GLU A 637 -23.57 -35.51 24.18
C GLU A 637 -24.16 -34.46 25.12
N LEU A 638 -23.43 -33.37 25.41
CA LEU A 638 -23.90 -32.30 26.30
C LEU A 638 -24.62 -31.18 25.54
N ILE A 639 -24.16 -30.83 24.34
CA ILE A 639 -24.78 -29.76 23.54
C ILE A 639 -26.24 -30.12 23.21
N ASN A 640 -27.13 -29.14 23.33
CA ASN A 640 -28.57 -29.22 23.17
C ASN A 640 -29.30 -30.13 24.17
N LYS A 641 -28.62 -30.65 25.21
CA LYS A 641 -29.25 -31.38 26.31
C LYS A 641 -29.58 -30.45 27.48
N PRO A 642 -30.60 -30.79 28.29
CA PRO A 642 -30.90 -30.04 29.50
C PRO A 642 -29.75 -30.16 30.50
N HIS A 643 -29.43 -29.08 31.21
CA HIS A 643 -28.37 -29.06 32.23
C HIS A 643 -28.56 -30.11 33.35
N LYS A 644 -29.81 -30.57 33.57
CA LYS A 644 -30.18 -31.63 34.51
C LYS A 644 -29.49 -32.97 34.24
N ILE A 645 -28.99 -33.22 33.02
CA ILE A 645 -28.24 -34.45 32.68
C ILE A 645 -27.00 -34.65 33.56
N LEU A 646 -26.46 -33.57 34.13
CA LEU A 646 -25.28 -33.62 35.02
C LEU A 646 -25.66 -33.79 36.50
N MET A 647 -26.93 -33.72 36.87
CA MET A 647 -27.38 -33.75 38.27
C MET A 647 -27.65 -35.17 38.73
N HIS A 648 -27.32 -35.46 39.99
CA HIS A 648 -27.56 -36.78 40.59
C HIS A 648 -29.07 -37.09 40.70
N GLN A 649 -29.48 -38.34 40.52
CA GLN A 649 -30.89 -38.74 40.52
C GLN A 649 -31.62 -38.43 41.84
N ASN A 650 -30.91 -38.53 42.96
CA ASN A 650 -31.45 -38.25 44.30
C ASN A 650 -31.14 -36.82 44.79
N SER A 651 -30.86 -35.85 43.90
CA SER A 651 -30.52 -34.48 44.32
C SER A 651 -31.59 -33.84 45.21
N HIS A 652 -32.87 -34.19 44.98
CA HIS A 652 -34.00 -33.72 45.78
C HIS A 652 -33.96 -34.20 47.25
N GLU A 653 -33.48 -35.42 47.50
CA GLU A 653 -33.34 -35.97 48.87
C GLU A 653 -32.24 -35.26 49.66
N LEU A 654 -31.27 -34.68 48.95
CA LEU A 654 -30.18 -33.87 49.50
C LEU A 654 -30.52 -32.36 49.57
N GLY A 655 -31.81 -32.01 49.38
CA GLY A 655 -32.29 -30.62 49.46
C GLY A 655 -31.95 -29.75 48.25
N ILE A 656 -31.47 -30.33 47.15
CA ILE A 656 -31.09 -29.61 45.92
C ILE A 656 -32.19 -29.77 44.87
N ASP A 657 -32.91 -28.69 44.60
CA ASP A 657 -34.00 -28.63 43.60
C ASP A 657 -33.57 -27.82 42.35
N PRO A 658 -33.32 -28.49 41.20
CA PRO A 658 -32.88 -27.84 39.97
C PRO A 658 -33.86 -26.79 39.43
N ASP A 659 -35.16 -27.02 39.59
CA ASP A 659 -36.19 -26.15 39.05
C ASP A 659 -36.31 -24.85 39.85
N LYS A 660 -36.15 -24.92 41.19
CA LYS A 660 -36.07 -23.72 42.03
C LYS A 660 -34.84 -22.87 41.72
N ILE A 661 -33.70 -23.49 41.44
CA ILE A 661 -32.49 -22.78 41.01
C ILE A 661 -32.77 -22.04 39.69
N TRP A 662 -33.43 -22.69 38.74
CA TRP A 662 -33.75 -22.07 37.46
C TRP A 662 -34.74 -20.91 37.58
N GLU A 663 -35.79 -21.05 38.40
CA GLU A 663 -36.73 -19.95 38.68
C GLU A 663 -36.03 -18.77 39.37
N TYR A 664 -35.09 -19.03 40.27
CA TYR A 664 -34.27 -17.99 40.89
C TYR A 664 -33.44 -17.24 39.84
N LEU A 665 -32.82 -17.94 38.88
CA LEU A 665 -32.03 -17.34 37.79
C LEU A 665 -32.88 -16.49 36.83
N LYS A 666 -34.14 -16.85 36.59
CA LYS A 666 -35.08 -16.04 35.78
C LYS A 666 -35.33 -14.65 36.37
N THR A 667 -35.16 -14.48 37.69
CA THR A 667 -35.26 -13.17 38.34
C THR A 667 -34.08 -12.24 38.04
N GLY A 668 -33.08 -12.71 37.30
CA GLY A 668 -31.85 -11.97 36.99
C GLY A 668 -30.80 -12.01 38.10
N ARG A 669 -30.99 -12.85 39.14
CA ARG A 669 -30.07 -12.99 40.27
C ARG A 669 -29.09 -14.14 40.06
N THR A 670 -27.84 -13.94 40.47
CA THR A 670 -26.79 -14.97 40.45
C THR A 670 -27.02 -16.00 41.55
N TRP A 671 -26.96 -17.28 41.21
CA TRP A 671 -27.03 -18.38 42.15
C TRP A 671 -25.64 -18.97 42.41
N SER A 672 -25.32 -19.34 43.65
CA SER A 672 -24.09 -20.06 44.01
C SER A 672 -24.36 -21.06 45.12
N GLY A 673 -23.86 -22.29 44.99
CA GLY A 673 -24.07 -23.33 45.99
C GLY A 673 -23.35 -24.64 45.68
N GLU A 674 -23.36 -25.54 46.65
CA GLU A 674 -22.85 -26.91 46.50
C GLU A 674 -23.91 -27.81 45.87
N LEU A 675 -23.51 -28.60 44.88
CA LEU A 675 -24.35 -29.55 44.17
C LEU A 675 -23.66 -30.90 44.12
N ILE A 676 -24.45 -31.96 44.15
CA ILE A 676 -23.99 -33.30 43.76
C ILE A 676 -24.37 -33.55 42.30
N ALA A 677 -23.36 -33.88 41.51
CA ALA A 677 -23.44 -34.26 40.11
C ALA A 677 -23.10 -35.73 39.95
N GLN A 678 -23.51 -36.33 38.85
CA GLN A 678 -23.16 -37.70 38.51
C GLN A 678 -22.35 -37.72 37.21
N LYS A 679 -21.17 -38.35 37.25
CA LYS A 679 -20.36 -38.59 36.05
C LYS A 679 -21.03 -39.64 35.15
N LYS A 680 -20.61 -39.71 33.89
CA LYS A 680 -21.11 -40.70 32.92
C LYS A 680 -20.95 -42.16 33.38
N ASN A 681 -19.91 -42.45 34.17
CA ASN A 681 -19.63 -43.78 34.71
C ASN A 681 -20.41 -44.12 36.00
N GLY A 682 -21.29 -43.23 36.47
CA GLY A 682 -22.10 -43.41 37.66
C GLY A 682 -21.45 -42.92 38.97
N GLU A 683 -20.20 -42.45 38.95
CA GLU A 683 -19.55 -41.89 40.14
C GLU A 683 -20.15 -40.54 40.56
N ASP A 684 -20.27 -40.36 41.87
CA ASP A 684 -20.67 -39.09 42.48
C ASP A 684 -19.55 -38.05 42.39
N LEU A 685 -19.95 -36.83 42.06
CA LEU A 685 -19.08 -35.67 41.89
C LEU A 685 -19.69 -34.49 42.67
N TRP A 686 -19.02 -34.04 43.72
CA TRP A 686 -19.43 -32.83 44.41
C TRP A 686 -18.83 -31.61 43.73
N VAL A 687 -19.68 -30.63 43.40
CA VAL A 687 -19.25 -29.37 42.79
C VAL A 687 -19.78 -28.16 43.54
N HIS A 688 -18.95 -27.14 43.72
CA HIS A 688 -19.43 -25.79 44.02
C HIS A 688 -19.69 -25.09 42.69
N ALA A 689 -20.95 -24.73 42.41
CA ALA A 689 -21.36 -24.15 41.15
C ALA A 689 -21.85 -22.71 41.32
N THR A 690 -21.50 -21.84 40.38
CA THR A 690 -21.99 -20.45 40.29
C THR A 690 -22.65 -20.26 38.94
N ALA A 691 -23.92 -19.85 38.94
CA ALA A 691 -24.73 -19.63 37.75
C ALA A 691 -25.14 -18.15 37.65
N VAL A 692 -24.70 -17.49 36.58
CA VAL A 692 -24.93 -16.06 36.32
C VAL A 692 -25.88 -15.91 35.13
N PRO A 693 -27.07 -15.30 35.31
CA PRO A 693 -28.00 -15.06 34.21
C PRO A 693 -27.58 -13.85 33.37
N GLU A 694 -27.68 -13.98 32.05
CA GLU A 694 -27.56 -12.88 31.09
C GLU A 694 -28.95 -12.50 30.60
N MET A 695 -29.34 -11.25 30.86
CA MET A 695 -30.66 -10.72 30.54
C MET A 695 -30.64 -9.97 29.21
N SER A 696 -31.72 -10.07 28.45
CA SER A 696 -31.97 -9.22 27.29
C SER A 696 -32.26 -7.77 27.70
N THR A 697 -32.20 -6.83 26.74
CA THR A 697 -32.58 -5.42 26.94
C THR A 697 -34.02 -5.23 27.42
N LEU A 698 -34.90 -6.22 27.20
CA LEU A 698 -36.29 -6.25 27.66
C LEU A 698 -36.47 -6.98 29.01
N GLY A 699 -35.38 -7.30 29.72
CA GLY A 699 -35.43 -7.94 31.05
C GLY A 699 -35.80 -9.42 31.05
N ARG A 700 -35.79 -10.09 29.88
CA ARG A 700 -36.00 -11.56 29.79
C ARG A 700 -34.67 -12.32 29.84
N LEU A 701 -34.64 -13.46 30.51
CA LEU A 701 -33.48 -14.35 30.54
C LEU A 701 -33.12 -14.81 29.13
N ARG A 702 -31.88 -14.57 28.69
CA ARG A 702 -31.37 -14.99 27.38
C ARG A 702 -30.58 -16.30 27.50
N GLN A 703 -29.63 -16.32 28.43
CA GLN A 703 -28.77 -17.47 28.70
C GLN A 703 -28.24 -17.41 30.14
N VAL A 704 -27.74 -18.54 30.63
CA VAL A 704 -27.11 -18.66 31.95
C VAL A 704 -25.70 -19.20 31.73
N ARG A 705 -24.71 -18.51 32.30
CA ARG A 705 -23.32 -19.00 32.36
C ARG A 705 -23.10 -19.67 33.70
N THR A 706 -22.68 -20.93 33.69
CA THR A 706 -22.41 -21.71 34.90
C THR A 706 -20.94 -22.12 34.93
N THR A 707 -20.24 -21.81 36.03
CA THR A 707 -18.90 -22.32 36.35
C THR A 707 -18.99 -23.28 37.52
N ARG A 708 -18.06 -24.24 37.60
CA ARG A 708 -18.05 -25.29 38.64
C ARG A 708 -16.63 -25.49 39.16
N ARG A 709 -16.52 -25.90 40.43
CA ARG A 709 -15.29 -26.34 41.06
C ARG A 709 -15.52 -27.69 41.72
N ASP A 710 -14.66 -28.67 41.46
CA ASP A 710 -14.71 -29.98 42.12
C ASP A 710 -14.30 -29.85 43.60
N ILE A 711 -15.18 -30.32 44.49
CA ILE A 711 -14.99 -30.33 45.95
C ILE A 711 -15.14 -31.76 46.54
N THR A 712 -15.11 -32.79 45.69
CA THR A 712 -15.33 -34.19 46.10
C THR A 712 -14.33 -34.67 47.14
N ALA A 713 -13.05 -34.35 46.97
CA ALA A 713 -12.01 -34.70 47.94
C ALA A 713 -12.22 -34.03 49.31
N GLN A 714 -12.70 -32.78 49.32
CA GLN A 714 -12.99 -32.04 50.54
C GLN A 714 -14.15 -32.70 51.30
N LYS A 715 -15.23 -33.07 50.61
CA LYS A 715 -16.40 -33.71 51.24
C LYS A 715 -16.08 -35.08 51.86
N ARG A 716 -15.24 -35.90 51.21
CA ARG A 716 -14.80 -37.18 51.79
C ARG A 716 -13.98 -36.99 53.07
N LEU A 717 -13.16 -35.93 53.14
CA LEU A 717 -12.36 -35.63 54.33
C LEU A 717 -13.21 -35.14 55.51
N GLU A 718 -14.24 -34.33 55.24
CA GLU A 718 -15.18 -33.85 56.27
C GLU A 718 -15.87 -35.03 56.99
N GLU A 719 -16.30 -36.08 56.29
CA GLU A 719 -16.95 -37.25 56.90
C GLU A 719 -16.01 -38.12 57.75
N MET A 720 -14.74 -38.29 57.35
CA MET A 720 -13.78 -39.11 58.11
C MET A 720 -13.37 -38.47 59.45
N THR A 721 -13.53 -37.16 59.62
CA THR A 721 -13.06 -36.45 60.82
C THR A 721 -14.03 -36.45 62.01
N ILE A 722 -15.25 -36.98 61.86
CA ILE A 722 -16.28 -36.94 62.92
C ILE A 722 -16.53 -38.29 63.64
N ARG A 723 -15.91 -39.38 63.18
CA ARG A 723 -16.05 -40.73 63.79
C ARG A 723 -14.79 -41.17 64.54
N ASP A 724 -14.94 -42.07 65.50
CA ASP A 724 -13.88 -42.78 66.22
C ASP A 724 -13.45 -44.00 65.40
N GLU A 725 -12.16 -44.14 65.12
CA GLU A 725 -11.64 -45.15 64.20
C GLU A 725 -11.81 -46.59 64.72
N LEU A 726 -11.79 -46.80 66.04
CA LEU A 726 -11.89 -48.15 66.62
C LEU A 726 -13.34 -48.63 66.71
N THR A 727 -14.25 -47.76 67.15
CA THR A 727 -15.62 -48.13 67.51
C THR A 727 -16.66 -47.73 66.47
N GLY A 728 -16.33 -46.84 65.53
CA GLY A 728 -17.27 -46.30 64.53
C GLY A 728 -18.33 -45.35 65.09
N LEU A 729 -18.35 -45.14 66.42
CA LEU A 729 -19.16 -44.12 67.08
C LEU A 729 -18.65 -42.71 66.73
N TYR A 730 -19.42 -41.69 67.08
CA TYR A 730 -18.93 -40.31 66.92
C TYR A 730 -17.79 -40.03 67.91
N ASN A 731 -16.78 -39.30 67.45
CA ASN A 731 -15.62 -38.97 68.29
C ASN A 731 -15.91 -37.77 69.22
N ARG A 732 -15.00 -37.52 70.15
CA ARG A 732 -15.07 -36.39 71.09
C ARG A 732 -15.24 -35.03 70.43
N ARG A 733 -14.68 -34.80 69.24
CA ARG A 733 -14.84 -33.52 68.53
C ARG A 733 -16.29 -33.34 68.07
N HIS A 734 -16.89 -34.37 67.48
CA HIS A 734 -18.28 -34.31 67.06
C HIS A 734 -19.24 -34.22 68.25
N PHE A 735 -18.91 -34.91 69.35
CA PHE A 735 -19.64 -34.81 70.61
C PHE A 735 -19.76 -33.39 71.13
N ASN A 736 -18.67 -32.61 71.19
CA ASN A 736 -18.75 -31.21 71.63
C ASN A 736 -19.68 -30.37 70.75
N LYS A 737 -19.67 -30.64 69.43
CA LYS A 737 -20.56 -29.96 68.47
C LYS A 737 -22.03 -30.31 68.70
N VAL A 738 -22.37 -31.59 68.81
CA VAL A 738 -23.76 -32.04 69.07
C VAL A 738 -24.22 -31.59 70.46
N LEU A 739 -23.33 -31.68 71.46
CA LEU A 739 -23.27 -30.94 72.72
C LEU A 739 -23.94 -29.58 72.61
N TYR A 740 -23.19 -28.70 71.94
CA TYR A 740 -23.51 -27.31 71.72
C TYR A 740 -24.84 -27.14 70.97
N GLU A 741 -25.08 -27.88 69.89
CA GLU A 741 -26.29 -27.75 69.08
C GLU A 741 -27.56 -28.09 69.88
N LYS A 742 -27.56 -29.22 70.59
CA LYS A 742 -28.74 -29.70 71.32
C LYS A 742 -29.11 -28.84 72.51
N ARG A 743 -28.12 -28.21 73.17
CA ARG A 743 -28.38 -27.27 74.28
C ARG A 743 -28.79 -25.86 73.84
N HIS A 744 -28.67 -25.52 72.55
CA HIS A 744 -29.08 -24.20 72.01
C HIS A 744 -30.33 -24.30 71.13
N SER A 745 -30.79 -25.50 70.82
CA SER A 745 -32.04 -25.75 70.08
C SER A 745 -33.24 -25.64 71.02
N GLN A 746 -34.04 -24.58 70.87
CA GLN A 746 -35.27 -24.39 71.66
C GLN A 746 -36.22 -25.60 71.58
N ALA A 747 -36.28 -26.25 70.41
CA ALA A 747 -37.11 -27.43 70.21
C ALA A 747 -36.59 -28.66 70.97
N ASP A 748 -35.27 -28.85 71.05
CA ASP A 748 -34.67 -29.97 71.79
C ASP A 748 -34.70 -29.72 73.30
N ILE A 749 -34.47 -28.48 73.76
CA ILE A 749 -34.58 -28.08 75.17
C ILE A 749 -36.02 -28.31 75.69
N ALA A 750 -37.03 -27.99 74.88
CA ALA A 750 -38.43 -28.23 75.22
C ALA A 750 -38.76 -29.72 75.38
N ARG A 751 -38.07 -30.61 74.64
CA ARG A 751 -38.23 -32.07 74.76
C ARG A 751 -37.46 -32.66 75.95
N GLY A 752 -36.57 -31.89 76.58
CA GLY A 752 -35.65 -32.36 77.60
C GLY A 752 -34.41 -33.01 76.98
N VAL A 753 -33.23 -32.59 77.43
CA VAL A 753 -31.92 -33.10 76.99
C VAL A 753 -31.23 -33.74 78.17
N SER A 754 -30.64 -34.92 77.99
CA SER A 754 -29.90 -35.61 79.04
C SER A 754 -28.50 -35.96 78.54
N LEU A 755 -27.49 -35.60 79.35
CA LEU A 755 -26.12 -36.06 79.14
C LEU A 755 -25.90 -37.31 79.99
N VAL A 756 -25.46 -38.38 79.33
CA VAL A 756 -25.11 -39.64 79.98
C VAL A 756 -23.63 -39.90 79.79
N MET A 757 -22.96 -40.25 80.87
CA MET A 757 -21.57 -40.69 80.91
C MET A 757 -21.55 -42.16 81.35
N MET A 758 -20.79 -42.99 80.65
CA MET A 758 -20.70 -44.41 80.92
C MET A 758 -19.24 -44.86 80.88
N ASP A 759 -18.88 -45.75 81.78
CA ASP A 759 -17.53 -46.28 81.90
C ASP A 759 -17.58 -47.78 82.23
N ILE A 760 -16.69 -48.53 81.61
CA ILE A 760 -16.59 -49.97 81.80
C ILE A 760 -15.93 -50.28 83.15
N ASP A 761 -16.63 -51.01 84.00
CA ASP A 761 -16.17 -51.30 85.34
C ASP A 761 -14.90 -52.15 85.34
N LYS A 762 -13.87 -51.67 86.04
CA LYS A 762 -12.57 -52.35 86.18
C LYS A 762 -11.91 -52.71 84.83
N PHE A 763 -12.13 -51.92 83.78
CA PHE A 763 -11.58 -52.17 82.44
C PHE A 763 -10.06 -52.32 82.41
N LYS A 764 -9.34 -51.55 83.25
CA LYS A 764 -7.89 -51.70 83.40
C LYS A 764 -7.51 -53.13 83.79
N ASN A 765 -8.23 -53.78 84.72
CA ASN A 765 -7.95 -55.16 85.11
C ASN A 765 -8.18 -56.13 83.95
N LEU A 766 -9.20 -55.89 83.13
CA LEU A 766 -9.48 -56.67 81.93
C LEU A 766 -8.33 -56.55 80.91
N ASN A 767 -7.83 -55.34 80.69
CA ASN A 767 -6.67 -55.11 79.82
C ASN A 767 -5.38 -55.69 80.38
N ASP A 768 -5.11 -55.52 81.68
CA ASP A 768 -3.92 -56.05 82.34
C ASP A 768 -3.89 -57.59 82.30
N ARG A 769 -5.07 -58.23 82.25
CA ARG A 769 -5.21 -59.70 82.20
C ARG A 769 -5.21 -60.28 80.78
N TYR A 770 -6.01 -59.72 79.88
CA TYR A 770 -6.27 -60.29 78.55
C TYR A 770 -5.59 -59.52 77.41
N GLY A 771 -4.94 -58.40 77.72
CA GLY A 771 -4.26 -57.52 76.76
C GLY A 771 -5.18 -56.50 76.09
N HIS A 772 -4.60 -55.40 75.63
CA HIS A 772 -5.34 -54.28 75.01
C HIS A 772 -6.14 -54.70 73.77
N TYR A 773 -5.68 -55.67 72.99
CA TYR A 773 -6.44 -56.17 71.83
C TYR A 773 -7.78 -56.83 72.22
N TYR A 774 -7.80 -57.55 73.34
CA TYR A 774 -9.06 -58.09 73.88
C TYR A 774 -9.94 -56.95 74.40
N GLY A 775 -9.35 -55.97 75.09
CA GLY A 775 -10.04 -54.74 75.47
C GLY A 775 -10.68 -54.00 74.30
N ASP A 776 -9.99 -53.87 73.18
CA ASP A 776 -10.50 -53.23 71.97
C ASP A 776 -11.71 -53.97 71.39
N LYS A 777 -11.70 -55.31 71.40
CA LYS A 777 -12.87 -56.12 71.02
C LYS A 777 -14.04 -55.93 71.98
N VAL A 778 -13.78 -55.76 73.27
CA VAL A 778 -14.83 -55.44 74.26
C VAL A 778 -15.39 -54.05 74.00
N LEU A 779 -14.54 -53.05 73.73
CA LEU A 779 -14.96 -51.69 73.38
C LEU A 779 -15.81 -51.66 72.10
N GLN A 780 -15.48 -52.45 71.08
CA GLN A 780 -16.26 -52.58 69.84
C GLN A 780 -17.64 -53.21 70.10
N GLN A 781 -17.72 -54.29 70.87
CA GLN A 781 -18.99 -54.94 71.20
C GLN A 781 -19.89 -54.04 72.05
N LEU A 782 -19.32 -53.31 73.02
CA LEU A 782 -20.08 -52.32 73.77
C LEU A 782 -20.53 -51.17 72.87
N ALA A 783 -19.65 -50.68 72.00
CA ALA A 783 -20.01 -49.63 71.04
C ALA A 783 -21.16 -50.02 70.11
N GLU A 784 -21.17 -51.26 69.60
CA GLU A 784 -22.28 -51.79 68.81
C GLU A 784 -23.58 -51.84 69.64
N ARG A 785 -23.52 -52.34 70.88
CA ARG A 785 -24.70 -52.38 71.77
C ARG A 785 -25.24 -50.98 72.11
N ILE A 786 -24.34 -50.03 72.36
CA ILE A 786 -24.68 -48.61 72.61
C ILE A 786 -25.30 -47.99 71.35
N LYS A 787 -24.77 -48.30 70.16
CA LYS A 787 -25.27 -47.80 68.87
C LYS A 787 -26.67 -48.35 68.57
N GLU A 788 -26.90 -49.63 68.79
CA GLU A 788 -28.22 -50.27 68.68
C GLU A 788 -29.23 -49.62 69.61
N TYR A 789 -28.85 -49.40 70.88
CA TYR A 789 -29.67 -48.69 71.85
C TYR A 789 -30.02 -47.27 71.37
N CYS A 790 -29.04 -46.52 70.86
CA CYS A 790 -29.32 -45.18 70.31
C CYS A 790 -30.21 -45.21 69.07
N HIS A 791 -30.08 -46.19 68.18
CA HIS A 791 -30.95 -46.28 67.00
C HIS A 791 -32.41 -46.54 67.38
N GLN A 792 -32.69 -47.21 68.50
CA GLN A 792 -34.06 -47.42 69.00
C GLN A 792 -34.69 -46.14 69.56
N LEU A 793 -33.86 -45.18 70.00
CA LEU A 793 -34.29 -43.88 70.48
C LEU A 793 -34.03 -42.86 69.38
N GLU A 794 -35.04 -42.55 68.55
CA GLU A 794 -34.92 -41.70 67.34
C GLU A 794 -34.12 -40.38 67.51
N SER A 795 -33.94 -39.89 68.74
CA SER A 795 -33.15 -38.70 69.06
C SER A 795 -32.06 -38.94 70.13
N ALA A 796 -31.31 -40.03 70.01
CA ALA A 796 -30.13 -40.33 70.81
C ALA A 796 -28.83 -40.42 69.98
N PHE A 797 -27.73 -39.91 70.52
CA PHE A 797 -26.42 -39.93 69.89
C PHE A 797 -25.41 -40.63 70.80
N ALA A 798 -24.60 -41.53 70.22
CA ALA A 798 -23.56 -42.29 70.90
C ALA A 798 -22.17 -41.80 70.52
N PHE A 799 -21.32 -41.62 71.53
CA PHE A 799 -19.97 -41.10 71.39
C PHE A 799 -18.97 -41.93 72.19
N ARG A 800 -17.75 -42.04 71.68
CA ARG A 800 -16.59 -42.46 72.47
C ARG A 800 -15.74 -41.24 72.81
N ILE A 801 -15.52 -41.00 74.09
CA ILE A 801 -14.88 -39.77 74.59
C ILE A 801 -13.39 -39.96 74.82
N GLY A 802 -12.98 -41.16 75.23
CA GLY A 802 -11.59 -41.57 75.45
C GLY A 802 -11.55 -42.99 76.00
N GLY A 803 -10.38 -43.65 76.00
CA GLY A 803 -10.17 -44.97 76.63
C GLY A 803 -11.37 -45.91 76.61
N GLU A 804 -11.95 -46.12 77.78
CA GLU A 804 -13.17 -46.87 78.10
C GLU A 804 -14.41 -46.02 78.38
N GLU A 805 -14.35 -44.72 78.15
CA GLU A 805 -15.40 -43.74 78.43
C GLU A 805 -16.29 -43.49 77.21
N PHE A 806 -17.58 -43.71 77.40
CA PHE A 806 -18.63 -43.44 76.43
C PHE A 806 -19.53 -42.31 76.94
N ALA A 807 -20.10 -41.55 76.01
CA ALA A 807 -21.13 -40.58 76.30
C ALA A 807 -22.33 -40.77 75.39
N LEU A 808 -23.51 -40.46 75.92
CA LEU A 808 -24.74 -40.37 75.15
C LEU A 808 -25.38 -39.01 75.35
N ILE A 809 -25.97 -38.48 74.29
CA ILE A 809 -26.89 -37.34 74.36
C ILE A 809 -28.25 -37.86 73.95
N ILE A 810 -29.20 -37.85 74.89
CA ILE A 810 -30.55 -38.36 74.65
C ILE A 810 -31.52 -37.19 74.82
N THR A 811 -32.48 -37.07 73.92
CA THR A 811 -33.54 -36.05 74.01
C THR A 811 -34.91 -36.70 74.04
N GLY A 812 -35.86 -36.11 74.78
CA GLY A 812 -37.25 -36.58 74.80
C GLY A 812 -37.63 -37.57 75.89
N LEU A 813 -36.78 -37.83 76.89
CA LEU A 813 -37.10 -38.72 78.02
C LEU A 813 -37.20 -37.94 79.34
N SER A 814 -38.22 -38.24 80.15
CA SER A 814 -38.30 -37.76 81.54
C SER A 814 -37.25 -38.41 82.43
N ALA A 815 -37.02 -37.89 83.64
CA ALA A 815 -36.00 -38.42 84.54
C ALA A 815 -36.22 -39.89 84.95
N GLN A 816 -37.48 -40.32 85.09
CA GLN A 816 -37.80 -41.72 85.41
C GLN A 816 -37.65 -42.62 84.17
N GLU A 817 -38.16 -42.20 83.01
CA GLU A 817 -37.99 -42.96 81.75
C GLU A 817 -36.52 -43.08 81.35
N LEU A 818 -35.74 -42.03 81.57
CA LEU A 818 -34.29 -42.07 81.39
C LEU A 818 -33.65 -43.11 82.32
N ARG A 819 -34.05 -43.16 83.60
CA ARG A 819 -33.54 -44.16 84.55
C ARG A 819 -33.82 -45.57 84.06
N ASP A 820 -35.07 -45.83 83.70
CA ASP A 820 -35.51 -47.17 83.28
C ASP A 820 -34.82 -47.59 81.97
N SER A 821 -34.68 -46.65 81.02
CA SER A 821 -33.99 -46.87 79.74
C SER A 821 -32.49 -47.12 79.92
N LEU A 822 -31.84 -46.40 80.85
CA LEU A 822 -30.43 -46.61 81.15
C LEU A 822 -30.18 -47.90 81.94
N GLU A 823 -31.09 -48.31 82.82
CA GLU A 823 -31.01 -49.63 83.47
C GLU A 823 -31.18 -50.75 82.45
N ALA A 824 -32.05 -50.59 81.45
CA ALA A 824 -32.16 -51.52 80.34
C ALA A 824 -30.86 -51.59 79.52
N LEU A 825 -30.22 -50.45 79.23
CA LEU A 825 -28.91 -50.43 78.57
C LEU A 825 -27.86 -51.15 79.42
N ARG A 826 -27.80 -50.86 80.73
CA ARG A 826 -26.86 -51.50 81.66
C ARG A 826 -27.04 -53.02 81.71
N LEU A 827 -28.27 -53.49 81.89
CA LEU A 827 -28.61 -54.91 81.88
C LEU A 827 -28.30 -55.56 80.52
N SER A 828 -28.46 -54.83 79.41
CA SER A 828 -28.11 -55.34 78.08
C SER A 828 -26.59 -55.50 77.91
N ILE A 829 -25.78 -54.66 78.54
CA ILE A 829 -24.31 -54.75 78.54
C ILE A 829 -23.87 -55.92 79.42
N GLU A 830 -24.42 -56.03 80.63
CA GLU A 830 -24.20 -57.17 81.53
C GLU A 830 -24.58 -58.49 80.85
N GLY A 831 -25.70 -58.51 80.13
CA GLY A 831 -26.21 -59.65 79.36
C GLY A 831 -25.37 -60.05 78.15
N LEU A 832 -24.32 -59.29 77.79
CA LEU A 832 -23.31 -59.76 76.84
C LEU A 832 -22.48 -60.93 77.40
N ASN A 833 -22.51 -61.15 78.72
CA ASN A 833 -21.81 -62.24 79.42
C ASN A 833 -20.32 -62.33 79.06
N ILE A 834 -19.68 -61.18 78.79
CA ILE A 834 -18.26 -61.13 78.45
C ILE A 834 -17.47 -61.46 79.72
N GLU A 835 -16.63 -62.49 79.66
CA GLU A 835 -15.89 -63.00 80.81
C GLU A 835 -14.88 -61.98 81.36
N ASN A 836 -14.88 -61.78 82.68
CA ASN A 836 -13.99 -60.88 83.42
C ASN A 836 -13.48 -61.54 84.72
N GLN A 837 -12.82 -62.70 84.60
CA GLN A 837 -12.21 -63.37 85.75
C GLN A 837 -11.00 -62.57 86.30
N SER A 838 -11.23 -61.68 87.27
CA SER A 838 -10.15 -61.08 88.07
C SER A 838 -10.04 -61.80 89.41
N THR A 839 -8.81 -62.06 89.87
CA THR A 839 -8.53 -62.88 91.06
C THR A 839 -9.01 -62.27 92.40
N GLU A 840 -9.65 -61.10 92.39
CA GLU A 840 -10.16 -60.41 93.59
C GLU A 840 -11.52 -59.70 93.39
N SER A 841 -12.37 -60.10 92.43
CA SER A 841 -13.74 -59.53 92.32
C SER A 841 -14.87 -60.55 92.31
N GLU A 842 -15.92 -60.27 93.08
CA GLU A 842 -17.18 -61.03 93.06
C GLU A 842 -17.93 -60.95 91.71
N GLN A 843 -17.60 -59.96 90.86
CA GLN A 843 -18.14 -59.84 89.50
C GLN A 843 -17.28 -60.63 88.50
N GLN A 844 -17.88 -61.64 87.85
CA GLN A 844 -17.21 -62.53 86.89
C GLN A 844 -17.39 -62.11 85.42
N ILE A 845 -18.15 -61.04 85.16
CA ILE A 845 -18.49 -60.55 83.81
C ILE A 845 -18.21 -59.05 83.68
N VAL A 846 -18.09 -58.55 82.44
CA VAL A 846 -17.95 -57.12 82.14
C VAL A 846 -19.25 -56.40 82.42
N THR A 847 -19.18 -55.36 83.24
CA THR A 847 -20.30 -54.48 83.57
C THR A 847 -19.94 -53.03 83.26
N ALA A 848 -20.93 -52.15 83.21
CA ALA A 848 -20.72 -50.72 83.06
C ALA A 848 -21.46 -49.95 84.14
N SER A 849 -20.80 -48.92 84.66
CA SER A 849 -21.46 -47.92 85.51
C SER A 849 -21.93 -46.76 84.64
N ILE A 850 -23.14 -46.26 84.91
CA ILE A 850 -23.75 -45.19 84.12
C ILE A 850 -24.15 -44.04 85.04
N GLY A 851 -23.69 -42.83 84.70
CA GLY A 851 -24.08 -41.58 85.32
C GLY A 851 -24.84 -40.71 84.34
N ALA A 852 -26.02 -40.23 84.71
CA ALA A 852 -26.80 -39.34 83.87
C ALA A 852 -27.16 -38.03 84.56
N TYR A 853 -27.16 -36.95 83.78
CA TYR A 853 -27.65 -35.65 84.19
C TYR A 853 -28.73 -35.17 83.21
N PRO A 854 -30.01 -35.22 83.60
CA PRO A 854 -31.08 -34.53 82.90
C PRO A 854 -30.86 -33.02 83.03
N LEU A 855 -30.69 -32.34 81.91
CA LEU A 855 -30.49 -30.89 81.91
C LEU A 855 -31.80 -30.19 82.32
N PRO A 856 -31.74 -29.12 83.13
CA PRO A 856 -32.91 -28.31 83.42
C PRO A 856 -33.41 -27.60 82.15
N HIS A 857 -34.71 -27.31 82.10
CA HIS A 857 -35.30 -26.55 80.99
C HIS A 857 -34.78 -25.12 80.90
N ASP A 858 -34.35 -24.54 82.04
CA ASP A 858 -33.63 -23.27 82.09
C ASP A 858 -32.12 -23.53 82.19
N LEU A 859 -31.40 -23.15 81.14
CA LEU A 859 -29.96 -23.35 80.99
C LEU A 859 -29.15 -22.07 81.25
N ASP A 860 -29.79 -20.97 81.69
CA ASP A 860 -29.10 -19.71 81.95
C ASP A 860 -28.00 -19.87 83.01
N GLY A 861 -26.77 -19.50 82.62
CA GLY A 861 -25.57 -19.59 83.47
C GLY A 861 -24.94 -20.99 83.60
N LEU A 862 -25.48 -22.04 82.98
CA LEU A 862 -24.92 -23.39 83.06
C LEU A 862 -23.82 -23.63 82.01
N SER A 863 -22.56 -23.60 82.43
CA SER A 863 -21.42 -23.88 81.54
C SER A 863 -21.38 -25.35 81.08
N GLU A 864 -20.83 -25.62 79.89
CA GLU A 864 -20.60 -27.01 79.41
C GLU A 864 -19.80 -27.82 80.44
N HIS A 865 -18.78 -27.23 81.04
CA HIS A 865 -17.98 -27.85 82.09
C HIS A 865 -18.83 -28.29 83.29
N THR A 866 -19.84 -27.50 83.69
CA THR A 866 -20.76 -27.85 84.77
C THR A 866 -21.64 -29.05 84.40
N ILE A 867 -22.12 -29.12 83.15
CA ILE A 867 -22.95 -30.22 82.64
C ILE A 867 -22.15 -31.52 82.68
N TYR A 868 -20.93 -31.51 82.14
CA TYR A 868 -20.00 -32.64 82.22
C TYR A 868 -19.75 -33.08 83.66
N LYS A 869 -19.38 -32.13 84.52
CA LYS A 869 -19.02 -32.41 85.91
C LYS A 869 -20.18 -33.02 86.71
N ARG A 870 -21.44 -32.69 86.40
CA ARG A 870 -22.62 -33.27 87.06
C ARG A 870 -22.88 -34.70 86.59
N ALA A 871 -22.82 -34.96 85.28
CA ALA A 871 -22.95 -36.31 84.74
C ALA A 871 -21.82 -37.23 85.21
N ASP A 872 -20.59 -36.72 85.24
CA ASP A 872 -19.41 -37.43 85.77
C ASP A 872 -19.52 -37.70 87.28
N LYS A 873 -20.01 -36.74 88.08
CA LYS A 873 -20.29 -36.98 89.50
C LYS A 873 -21.32 -38.08 89.73
N ALA A 874 -22.37 -38.14 88.92
CA ALA A 874 -23.34 -39.25 88.99
C ALA A 874 -22.65 -40.58 88.64
N LEU A 875 -21.81 -40.61 87.61
CA LEU A 875 -21.05 -41.81 87.25
C LEU A 875 -20.14 -42.26 88.40
N TYR A 876 -19.48 -41.31 89.07
CA TYR A 876 -18.67 -41.58 90.26
C TYR A 876 -19.50 -42.12 91.43
N GLN A 877 -20.72 -41.62 91.66
CA GLN A 877 -21.65 -42.16 92.66
C GLN A 877 -22.03 -43.62 92.34
N ALA A 878 -22.35 -43.93 91.09
CA ALA A 878 -22.60 -45.31 90.64
C ALA A 878 -21.39 -46.22 90.91
N LYS A 879 -20.17 -45.74 90.63
CA LYS A 879 -18.94 -46.50 90.90
C LYS A 879 -18.69 -46.73 92.40
N LYS A 880 -19.00 -45.75 93.26
CA LYS A 880 -18.78 -45.82 94.71
C LYS A 880 -19.80 -46.71 95.42
N ALA A 881 -21.06 -46.70 94.98
CA ALA A 881 -22.14 -47.47 95.59
C ALA A 881 -22.19 -48.95 95.14
N GLY A 882 -21.12 -49.48 94.55
CA GLY A 882 -21.01 -50.91 94.21
C GLY A 882 -20.67 -51.22 92.75
N ARG A 883 -20.65 -50.22 91.85
CA ARG A 883 -20.54 -50.40 90.39
C ARG A 883 -21.73 -51.15 89.79
N ASN A 884 -21.76 -51.36 88.48
CA ASN A 884 -22.83 -52.04 87.76
C ASN A 884 -24.24 -51.49 88.11
N GLN A 885 -24.39 -50.17 88.08
CA GLN A 885 -25.68 -49.51 88.36
C GLN A 885 -25.80 -48.15 87.67
N VAL A 886 -27.02 -47.63 87.61
CA VAL A 886 -27.33 -46.28 87.10
C VAL A 886 -27.53 -45.29 88.23
N ALA A 887 -26.77 -44.19 88.20
CA ALA A 887 -26.99 -43.03 89.04
C ALA A 887 -27.47 -41.84 88.20
N ILE A 888 -28.50 -41.14 88.69
CA ILE A 888 -28.98 -39.90 88.09
C ILE A 888 -28.66 -38.78 89.06
N TRP A 889 -28.02 -37.73 88.55
CA TRP A 889 -27.66 -36.57 89.35
C TRP A 889 -28.91 -35.86 89.89
N SER A 890 -28.96 -35.66 91.20
CA SER A 890 -29.96 -34.84 91.90
C SER A 890 -29.27 -33.72 92.68
N PRO A 891 -29.83 -32.51 92.78
CA PRO A 891 -29.25 -31.42 93.58
C PRO A 891 -29.18 -31.66 95.09
N GLN A 892 -29.81 -32.73 95.59
CA GLN A 892 -29.92 -33.04 97.03
C GLN A 892 -28.83 -33.99 97.57
N ASP A 893 -27.85 -34.39 96.73
CA ASP A 893 -26.73 -35.28 97.08
C ASP A 893 -25.33 -34.63 96.95
#